data_AF-A0A1N7QGS0-F1
#
_entry.id   AF-A0A1N7QGS0-F1
#
_cell.length_a   1.000
_cell.length_b   1.000
_cell.length_c   1.000
_cell.angle_alpha   90.00
_cell.angle_beta   90.00
_cell.angle_gamma   90.00
#
_symmetry.space_group_name_H-M   'P 1'
#
loop_
_entity.id
_entity.type
_entity.pdbx_description
1 polymer ?
#
loop_
_entity_poly.entity_id
_entity_poly.type
_entity_poly.pdbx_seq_one_letter_code
_entity_poly.pdbx_strand_id
1 'polypeptide(L)'
;MAGTGTGWHRFALRIMALLALLAWAAPVRAGTVVTSEPALVQALEQAQDGATILLGPGRYARLRLGAGLARNLTLASADPARPAEIGRMMLEGAAGLTLRHLVFDYRFAPGDDLRLRPFQIVGGEAIRILDSEFRGDVARGISATADGFGFAIGLGIRNARGVVLERNRFHRWHRALVVGWSYDIAVLGNEFHDLRSDGMNFAAVQGVRIEGNHIHGFRASTASKDHADMIQFWTSGTTRPSTDIVIRDNILNAGRGSWTQSIFMRNEMVDSRGAGPEMFYRSVEICGNVIVNAHLHGITVGEADGLVICNNTLLRSPFTPTPERDGPIRYPAINVSRNAERVRITGNLARTVAGPERRAERGGGRDWVVEGNLDLQDGDPASPGYYDHVFLAPRQGDPATLAPFRYRPGGPADGRRLGAALLRPDAPLPPVLLGGFAGQPAAQDGARALFRLEQAPGRANRFGLDASASRLAPGARAAWTILDPQGRVAAQADGPVQKIELPAPGRWQVVLQAGPSGIEAQTMAEILLPTPEILRLDAGRLLALRGDSLQEIPDMPVIRLPDGTPALRLGDDPVVRLPVAATLGLRQARDLAIDLRLRAGAGPDAAGTLLGLRGSLALAVTPTGSAEATLHLAGVKQPVVLRSRPLGLHDGRWHRIGLRHDAASGEVLLLVDDRLETRIQAAPGRMAPPGRDGLSLGHPHRGHSFQGVLSDLSVRVNGAGFAAD
;
A
#
# COMPACT_ATOMS: atom_id res chain seq x y z
N MET A 1 -62.60 -81.27 -42.73
CA MET A 1 -61.87 -82.41 -42.13
C MET A 1 -60.52 -81.90 -41.64
N ALA A 2 -60.20 -82.19 -40.37
CA ALA A 2 -58.92 -82.16 -39.64
C ALA A 2 -57.81 -81.20 -40.14
N GLY A 3 -57.34 -80.21 -39.36
CA GLY A 3 -56.41 -80.38 -38.22
C GLY A 3 -54.97 -80.52 -38.77
N THR A 4 -53.88 -79.89 -38.32
CA THR A 4 -53.42 -79.16 -37.12
C THR A 4 -52.06 -78.56 -37.53
N GLY A 5 -51.66 -77.33 -37.18
CA GLY A 5 -50.84 -77.09 -35.98
C GLY A 5 -49.65 -76.14 -36.22
N THR A 6 -49.64 -75.05 -35.42
CA THR A 6 -48.51 -74.35 -34.77
C THR A 6 -47.40 -73.62 -35.55
N GLY A 7 -47.20 -72.33 -35.23
CA GLY A 7 -45.86 -71.69 -35.27
C GLY A 7 -45.82 -70.16 -35.47
N TRP A 8 -45.84 -69.41 -34.36
CA TRP A 8 -45.30 -68.07 -34.06
C TRP A 8 -44.22 -67.55 -35.05
N HIS A 9 -44.02 -66.27 -35.42
CA HIS A 9 -44.43 -64.95 -34.93
C HIS A 9 -43.98 -63.87 -35.95
N ARG A 10 -44.80 -62.83 -36.14
CA ARG A 10 -44.47 -61.40 -36.39
C ARG A 10 -43.47 -61.02 -37.50
N PHE A 11 -43.97 -60.47 -38.62
CA PHE A 11 -43.34 -59.33 -39.30
C PHE A 11 -44.32 -58.64 -40.28
N ALA A 12 -44.18 -57.33 -40.44
CA ALA A 12 -44.74 -56.51 -41.52
C ALA A 12 -46.25 -56.16 -41.47
N LEU A 13 -46.57 -55.08 -40.76
CA LEU A 13 -47.65 -54.17 -41.15
C LEU A 13 -47.22 -52.73 -40.82
N ARG A 14 -47.39 -51.84 -41.81
CA ARG A 14 -47.34 -50.35 -41.75
C ARG A 14 -46.05 -49.68 -42.22
N ILE A 15 -45.79 -49.83 -43.52
CA ILE A 15 -45.35 -48.73 -44.38
C ILE A 15 -46.63 -48.00 -44.86
N MET A 16 -46.56 -46.68 -45.05
CA MET A 16 -47.60 -45.73 -45.55
C MET A 16 -48.27 -44.81 -44.51
N ALA A 17 -47.46 -44.10 -43.71
CA ALA A 17 -47.74 -42.73 -43.23
C ALA A 17 -46.60 -42.23 -42.30
N LEU A 18 -45.39 -41.99 -42.83
CA LEU A 18 -44.36 -41.26 -42.09
C LEU A 18 -43.36 -40.57 -43.03
N LEU A 19 -43.88 -39.83 -44.00
CA LEU A 19 -43.17 -38.76 -44.70
C LEU A 19 -43.90 -37.46 -44.38
N ALA A 20 -43.48 -36.79 -43.30
CA ALA A 20 -43.59 -35.33 -43.04
C ALA A 20 -43.51 -35.05 -41.53
N LEU A 21 -42.37 -35.35 -40.91
CA LEU A 21 -41.89 -34.67 -39.70
C LEU A 21 -40.36 -34.68 -39.68
N LEU A 22 -39.76 -34.47 -40.86
CA LEU A 22 -38.46 -33.79 -40.92
C LEU A 22 -38.77 -32.34 -40.60
N ALA A 23 -38.78 -32.02 -39.30
CA ALA A 23 -38.67 -30.65 -38.86
C ALA A 23 -37.34 -30.14 -39.43
N TRP A 24 -37.42 -29.43 -40.55
CA TRP A 24 -36.36 -28.56 -40.99
C TRP A 24 -36.21 -27.51 -39.88
N ALA A 25 -35.32 -27.81 -38.93
CA ALA A 25 -34.92 -26.85 -37.92
C ALA A 25 -34.29 -25.70 -38.70
N ALA A 26 -35.03 -24.59 -38.78
CA ALA A 26 -34.55 -23.39 -39.44
C ALA A 26 -33.19 -23.02 -38.85
N PRO A 27 -32.22 -22.58 -39.68
CA PRO A 27 -30.94 -22.10 -39.18
C PRO A 27 -31.20 -21.08 -38.08
N VAL A 28 -30.50 -21.22 -36.95
CA VAL A 28 -30.56 -20.30 -35.81
C VAL A 28 -30.29 -18.89 -36.33
N ARG A 29 -31.35 -18.10 -36.46
CA ARG A 29 -31.24 -16.66 -36.77
C ARG A 29 -30.63 -15.96 -35.57
N ALA A 30 -29.95 -14.85 -35.82
CA ALA A 30 -29.51 -13.94 -34.76
C ALA A 30 -30.66 -13.65 -33.80
N GLY A 31 -30.47 -13.91 -32.50
CA GLY A 31 -31.46 -13.63 -31.45
C GLY A 31 -32.15 -14.83 -30.81
N THR A 32 -31.71 -16.07 -31.03
CA THR A 32 -32.26 -17.23 -30.31
C THR A 32 -31.96 -17.15 -28.82
N VAL A 33 -33.03 -17.05 -28.02
CA VAL A 33 -32.97 -17.13 -26.56
C VAL A 33 -33.05 -18.60 -26.15
N VAL A 34 -32.02 -19.11 -25.48
CA VAL A 34 -32.00 -20.45 -24.88
C VAL A 34 -32.17 -20.33 -23.37
N THR A 35 -33.00 -21.15 -22.75
CA THR A 35 -33.33 -21.05 -21.31
C THR A 35 -32.86 -22.26 -20.50
N SER A 36 -32.15 -23.20 -21.14
CA SER A 36 -31.64 -24.42 -20.50
C SER A 36 -30.34 -24.89 -21.13
N GLU A 37 -29.59 -25.73 -20.41
CA GLU A 37 -28.34 -26.31 -20.93
C GLU A 37 -28.55 -27.17 -22.19
N PRO A 38 -29.57 -28.05 -22.28
CA PRO A 38 -29.80 -28.81 -23.52
C PRO A 38 -30.11 -27.91 -24.73
N ALA A 39 -30.89 -26.84 -24.52
CA ALA A 39 -31.17 -25.87 -25.57
C ALA A 39 -29.92 -25.10 -26.01
N LEU A 40 -29.01 -24.79 -25.07
CA LEU A 40 -27.72 -24.18 -25.38
C LEU A 40 -26.84 -25.11 -26.21
N VAL A 41 -26.74 -26.40 -25.85
CA VAL A 41 -25.97 -27.39 -26.63
C VAL A 41 -26.50 -27.47 -28.05
N GLN A 42 -27.82 -27.60 -28.23
CA GLN A 42 -28.44 -27.63 -29.56
C GLN A 42 -28.16 -26.35 -30.36
N ALA A 43 -28.25 -25.19 -29.72
CA ALA A 43 -27.97 -23.91 -30.37
C ALA A 43 -26.50 -23.78 -30.80
N LEU A 44 -25.56 -24.32 -30.00
CA LEU A 44 -24.13 -24.35 -30.32
C LEU A 44 -23.81 -25.25 -31.51
N GLU A 45 -24.43 -26.44 -31.59
CA GLU A 45 -24.27 -27.38 -32.70
C GLU A 45 -24.80 -26.82 -34.04
N GLN A 46 -25.80 -25.95 -33.97
CA GLN A 46 -26.43 -25.32 -35.14
C GLN A 46 -25.86 -23.93 -35.45
N ALA A 47 -24.94 -23.43 -34.62
CA ALA A 47 -24.40 -22.08 -34.77
C ALA A 47 -23.57 -21.97 -36.04
N GLN A 48 -23.77 -20.87 -36.77
CA GLN A 48 -22.92 -20.48 -37.89
C GLN A 48 -21.88 -19.46 -37.43
N ASP A 49 -20.85 -19.24 -38.24
CA ASP A 49 -19.85 -18.21 -37.98
C ASP A 49 -20.53 -16.83 -37.76
N GLY A 50 -20.14 -16.14 -36.70
CA GLY A 50 -20.72 -14.85 -36.29
C GLY A 50 -22.05 -14.95 -35.54
N ALA A 51 -22.55 -16.14 -35.23
CA ALA A 51 -23.82 -16.31 -34.52
C ALA A 51 -23.78 -15.66 -33.13
N THR A 52 -24.95 -15.19 -32.70
CA THR A 52 -25.19 -14.74 -31.32
C THR A 52 -26.28 -15.59 -30.69
N ILE A 53 -25.96 -16.24 -29.58
CA ILE A 53 -26.89 -17.02 -28.76
C ILE A 53 -27.16 -16.23 -27.48
N LEU A 54 -28.43 -15.98 -27.20
CA LEU A 54 -28.86 -15.26 -26.01
C LEU A 54 -29.26 -16.25 -24.92
N LEU A 55 -28.71 -16.12 -23.73
CA LEU A 55 -29.04 -16.94 -22.57
C LEU A 55 -30.16 -16.25 -21.78
N GLY A 56 -31.28 -16.93 -21.61
CA GLY A 56 -32.36 -16.46 -20.75
C GLY A 56 -31.90 -16.32 -19.29
N PRO A 57 -32.57 -15.47 -18.49
CA PRO A 57 -32.28 -15.35 -17.07
C PRO A 57 -32.35 -16.71 -16.36
N GLY A 58 -31.41 -16.96 -15.46
CA GLY A 58 -31.36 -18.20 -14.69
C GLY A 58 -29.97 -18.81 -14.61
N ARG A 59 -29.86 -19.89 -13.84
CA ARG A 59 -28.59 -20.58 -13.58
C ARG A 59 -28.36 -21.73 -14.56
N TYR A 60 -27.23 -21.65 -15.26
CA TYR A 60 -26.62 -22.73 -16.03
C TYR A 60 -25.54 -23.33 -15.14
N ALA A 61 -25.74 -24.57 -14.71
CA ALA A 61 -24.84 -25.23 -13.76
C ALA A 61 -23.42 -25.38 -14.33
N ARG A 62 -23.29 -25.65 -15.63
CA ARG A 62 -22.01 -25.81 -16.30
C ARG A 62 -22.05 -25.34 -17.75
N LEU A 63 -21.08 -24.51 -18.11
CA LEU A 63 -20.72 -24.20 -19.49
C LEU A 63 -19.43 -24.95 -19.85
N ARG A 64 -19.50 -25.91 -20.77
CA ARG A 64 -18.32 -26.60 -21.29
C ARG A 64 -18.27 -26.45 -22.80
N LEU A 65 -17.25 -25.78 -23.32
CA LEU A 65 -17.07 -25.55 -24.75
C LEU A 65 -15.68 -26.02 -25.17
N GLY A 66 -15.62 -26.65 -26.34
CA GLY A 66 -14.41 -27.27 -26.88
C GLY A 66 -13.92 -26.59 -28.17
N ALA A 67 -12.98 -27.26 -28.84
CA ALA A 67 -12.66 -26.97 -30.23
C ALA A 67 -13.86 -27.24 -31.17
N GLY A 68 -13.83 -26.66 -32.37
CA GLY A 68 -14.84 -26.90 -33.41
C GLY A 68 -16.11 -26.03 -33.29
N LEU A 69 -16.11 -25.04 -32.39
CA LEU A 69 -17.15 -24.00 -32.38
C LEU A 69 -17.14 -23.21 -33.69
N ALA A 70 -18.32 -22.69 -34.04
CA ALA A 70 -18.43 -21.62 -35.02
C ALA A 70 -17.51 -20.44 -34.67
N ARG A 71 -16.90 -19.83 -35.67
CA ARG A 71 -15.99 -18.70 -35.49
C ARG A 71 -16.77 -17.44 -35.11
N ASN A 72 -16.16 -16.55 -34.34
CA ASN A 72 -16.76 -15.29 -33.91
C ASN A 72 -18.12 -15.45 -33.20
N LEU A 73 -18.30 -16.57 -32.49
CA LEU A 73 -19.52 -16.88 -31.75
C LEU A 73 -19.65 -15.92 -30.55
N THR A 74 -20.86 -15.42 -30.30
CA THR A 74 -21.18 -14.63 -29.10
C THR A 74 -22.21 -15.35 -28.23
N LEU A 75 -21.89 -15.53 -26.94
CA LEU A 75 -22.85 -15.89 -25.90
C LEU A 75 -23.09 -14.67 -25.01
N ALA A 76 -24.36 -14.27 -24.87
CA ALA A 76 -24.73 -13.09 -24.09
C ALA A 76 -25.98 -13.34 -23.26
N SER A 77 -26.15 -12.65 -22.13
CA SER A 77 -27.46 -12.62 -21.46
C SER A 77 -28.50 -11.95 -22.34
N ALA A 78 -29.70 -12.54 -22.40
CA ALA A 78 -30.86 -11.96 -23.08
C ALA A 78 -31.35 -10.69 -22.37
N ASP A 79 -31.25 -10.65 -21.03
CA ASP A 79 -31.63 -9.52 -20.18
C ASP A 79 -30.45 -9.17 -19.25
N PRO A 80 -29.66 -8.11 -19.56
CA PRO A 80 -28.53 -7.71 -18.72
C PRO A 80 -28.91 -7.25 -17.30
N ALA A 81 -30.17 -6.85 -17.06
CA ALA A 81 -30.64 -6.50 -15.71
C ALA A 81 -30.99 -7.75 -14.88
N ARG A 82 -31.17 -8.90 -15.53
CA ARG A 82 -31.34 -10.22 -14.93
C ARG A 82 -30.47 -11.25 -15.66
N PRO A 83 -29.14 -11.15 -15.50
CA PRO A 83 -28.19 -11.89 -16.33
C PRO A 83 -28.29 -13.41 -16.13
N ALA A 84 -27.86 -14.16 -17.14
CA ALA A 84 -27.61 -15.59 -17.03
C ALA A 84 -26.42 -15.86 -16.10
N GLU A 85 -26.60 -16.78 -15.15
CA GLU A 85 -25.60 -17.18 -14.17
C GLU A 85 -24.92 -18.49 -14.58
N ILE A 86 -23.61 -18.47 -14.78
CA ILE A 86 -22.78 -19.63 -15.08
C ILE A 86 -22.14 -20.14 -13.79
N GLY A 87 -22.47 -21.35 -13.36
CA GLY A 87 -21.97 -21.93 -12.11
C GLY A 87 -20.55 -22.51 -12.22
N ARG A 88 -20.19 -23.05 -13.38
CA ARG A 88 -18.84 -23.52 -13.73
C ARG A 88 -18.59 -23.32 -15.22
N MET A 89 -17.35 -23.05 -15.60
CA MET A 89 -16.94 -22.87 -17.00
C MET A 89 -15.64 -23.63 -17.29
N MET A 90 -15.63 -24.38 -18.38
CA MET A 90 -14.42 -24.94 -18.98
C MET A 90 -14.41 -24.67 -20.49
N LEU A 91 -13.47 -23.85 -20.93
CA LEU A 91 -13.17 -23.62 -22.35
C LEU A 91 -11.89 -24.38 -22.69
N GLU A 92 -12.00 -25.48 -23.43
CA GLU A 92 -10.89 -26.39 -23.73
C GLU A 92 -10.62 -26.41 -25.24
N GLY A 93 -9.59 -25.71 -25.70
CA GLY A 93 -9.30 -25.56 -27.12
C GLY A 93 -10.32 -24.71 -27.89
N ALA A 94 -11.18 -23.97 -27.20
CA ALA A 94 -12.16 -23.08 -27.83
C ALA A 94 -11.47 -21.90 -28.55
N ALA A 95 -12.03 -21.46 -29.68
CA ALA A 95 -11.49 -20.37 -30.46
C ALA A 95 -12.56 -19.38 -30.95
N GLY A 96 -12.23 -18.08 -31.00
CA GLY A 96 -13.09 -17.06 -31.60
C GLY A 96 -14.42 -16.87 -30.88
N LEU A 97 -14.41 -16.84 -29.54
CA LEU A 97 -15.60 -16.79 -28.70
C LEU A 97 -15.67 -15.48 -27.93
N THR A 98 -16.85 -14.84 -27.90
CA THR A 98 -17.18 -13.71 -27.03
C THR A 98 -18.22 -14.12 -26.01
N LEU A 99 -17.92 -13.90 -24.73
CA LEU A 99 -18.84 -14.02 -23.59
C LEU A 99 -19.15 -12.60 -23.10
N ARG A 100 -20.41 -12.21 -22.96
CA ARG A 100 -20.76 -10.84 -22.54
C ARG A 100 -22.01 -10.73 -21.67
N HIS A 101 -22.03 -9.77 -20.74
CA HIS A 101 -23.15 -9.53 -19.83
C HIS A 101 -23.54 -10.77 -19.01
N LEU A 102 -22.58 -11.64 -18.68
CA LEU A 102 -22.81 -12.87 -17.91
C LEU A 102 -22.41 -12.68 -16.45
N VAL A 103 -22.98 -13.49 -15.55
CA VAL A 103 -22.49 -13.63 -14.18
C VAL A 103 -21.88 -15.01 -14.02
N PHE A 104 -20.60 -15.09 -13.69
CA PHE A 104 -19.91 -16.32 -13.31
C PHE A 104 -19.99 -16.46 -11.78
N ASP A 105 -20.92 -17.28 -11.30
CA ASP A 105 -21.30 -17.36 -9.87
C ASP A 105 -20.81 -18.66 -9.20
N TYR A 106 -19.68 -18.55 -8.50
CA TYR A 106 -19.18 -19.60 -7.61
C TYR A 106 -19.91 -19.54 -6.26
N ARG A 107 -20.29 -20.73 -5.77
CA ARG A 107 -20.88 -20.91 -4.44
C ARG A 107 -19.99 -21.85 -3.66
N PHE A 108 -19.54 -21.40 -2.48
CA PHE A 108 -18.66 -22.20 -1.64
C PHE A 108 -19.38 -23.46 -1.15
N ALA A 109 -18.69 -24.60 -1.23
CA ALA A 109 -19.13 -25.85 -0.63
C ALA A 109 -18.07 -26.38 0.35
N PRO A 110 -18.48 -26.98 1.50
CA PRO A 110 -17.55 -27.68 2.38
C PRO A 110 -16.73 -28.71 1.61
N GLY A 111 -15.41 -28.66 1.75
CA GLY A 111 -14.47 -29.54 1.04
C GLY A 111 -13.87 -28.96 -0.24
N ASP A 112 -14.31 -27.77 -0.69
CA ASP A 112 -13.63 -27.07 -1.78
C ASP A 112 -12.16 -26.79 -1.44
N ASP A 113 -11.27 -27.02 -2.41
CA ASP A 113 -9.85 -26.67 -2.30
C ASP A 113 -9.63 -25.17 -2.58
N LEU A 114 -8.70 -24.53 -1.86
CA LEU A 114 -8.39 -23.12 -2.03
C LEU A 114 -7.88 -22.77 -3.45
N ARG A 115 -7.33 -23.75 -4.17
CA ARG A 115 -6.86 -23.65 -5.56
C ARG A 115 -7.90 -24.12 -6.57
N LEU A 116 -9.13 -24.44 -6.15
CA LEU A 116 -10.24 -24.74 -7.05
C LEU A 116 -10.41 -23.59 -8.04
N ARG A 117 -10.67 -23.94 -9.30
CA ARG A 117 -10.91 -23.01 -10.41
C ARG A 117 -12.26 -23.33 -11.04
N PRO A 118 -13.38 -22.73 -10.58
CA PRO A 118 -14.70 -22.95 -11.18
C PRO A 118 -14.78 -22.49 -12.64
N PHE A 119 -13.98 -21.49 -13.04
CA PHE A 119 -13.97 -20.94 -14.38
C PHE A 119 -12.55 -21.02 -14.99
N GLN A 120 -12.43 -21.67 -16.15
CA GLN A 120 -11.13 -21.96 -16.76
C GLN A 120 -11.14 -21.86 -18.29
N ILE A 121 -10.00 -21.39 -18.82
CA ILE A 121 -9.62 -21.43 -20.23
C ILE A 121 -8.32 -22.21 -20.35
N VAL A 122 -8.33 -23.29 -21.12
CA VAL A 122 -7.18 -24.15 -21.37
C VAL A 122 -7.01 -24.34 -22.88
N GLY A 123 -5.89 -23.91 -23.44
CA GLY A 123 -5.64 -24.09 -24.89
C GLY A 123 -6.48 -23.17 -25.80
N GLY A 124 -7.11 -22.12 -25.27
CA GLY A 124 -8.03 -21.28 -26.03
C GLY A 124 -7.36 -20.18 -26.87
N GLU A 125 -8.04 -19.74 -27.93
CA GLU A 125 -7.54 -18.70 -28.84
C GLU A 125 -8.61 -17.62 -29.11
N ALA A 126 -8.23 -16.34 -29.15
CA ALA A 126 -9.13 -15.24 -29.52
C ALA A 126 -10.45 -15.25 -28.69
N ILE A 127 -10.31 -15.35 -27.36
CA ILE A 127 -11.45 -15.37 -26.43
C ILE A 127 -11.64 -13.97 -25.83
N ARG A 128 -12.88 -13.49 -25.83
CA ARG A 128 -13.25 -12.19 -25.23
C ARG A 128 -14.27 -12.40 -24.13
N ILE A 129 -14.05 -11.83 -22.95
CA ILE A 129 -15.03 -11.77 -21.87
C ILE A 129 -15.24 -10.30 -21.53
N LEU A 130 -16.45 -9.82 -21.77
CA LEU A 130 -16.79 -8.39 -21.78
C LEU A 130 -17.94 -8.10 -20.83
N ASP A 131 -17.89 -6.98 -20.12
CA ASP A 131 -19.05 -6.44 -19.39
C ASP A 131 -19.72 -7.48 -18.46
N SER A 132 -18.92 -8.34 -17.83
CA SER A 132 -19.40 -9.50 -17.05
C SER A 132 -18.93 -9.45 -15.59
N GLU A 133 -19.55 -10.24 -14.73
CA GLU A 133 -19.20 -10.31 -13.30
C GLU A 133 -18.69 -11.71 -12.94
N PHE A 134 -17.55 -11.78 -12.26
CA PHE A 134 -17.02 -12.98 -11.61
C PHE A 134 -17.25 -12.87 -10.10
N ARG A 135 -18.30 -13.53 -9.64
CA ARG A 135 -18.78 -13.52 -8.26
C ARG A 135 -18.21 -14.73 -7.51
N GLY A 136 -17.28 -14.44 -6.60
CA GLY A 136 -16.80 -15.42 -5.63
C GLY A 136 -17.71 -15.52 -4.40
N ASP A 137 -17.31 -16.37 -3.46
CA ASP A 137 -17.99 -16.60 -2.19
C ASP A 137 -16.96 -16.75 -1.07
N VAL A 138 -17.42 -16.65 0.17
CA VAL A 138 -16.57 -16.74 1.36
C VAL A 138 -16.60 -18.13 1.99
N ALA A 139 -15.47 -18.59 2.51
CA ALA A 139 -15.40 -19.88 3.20
C ALA A 139 -16.21 -19.87 4.50
N ARG A 140 -16.74 -21.05 4.87
CA ARG A 140 -17.44 -21.29 6.14
C ARG A 140 -17.10 -22.71 6.64
N GLY A 141 -16.78 -22.86 7.91
CA GLY A 141 -16.51 -24.16 8.53
C GLY A 141 -15.18 -24.79 8.10
N ILE A 142 -14.22 -24.00 7.62
CA ILE A 142 -12.86 -24.47 7.26
C ILE A 142 -11.89 -24.20 8.40
N SER A 143 -11.73 -22.93 8.81
CA SER A 143 -10.86 -22.51 9.92
C SER A 143 -11.06 -21.03 10.23
N ALA A 144 -10.67 -20.58 11.43
CA ALA A 144 -10.68 -19.16 11.78
C ALA A 144 -9.85 -18.28 10.82
N THR A 145 -8.82 -18.83 10.19
CA THR A 145 -7.99 -18.11 9.21
C THR A 145 -8.71 -17.91 7.87
N ALA A 146 -9.58 -18.85 7.48
CA ALA A 146 -10.22 -18.85 6.15
C ALA A 146 -11.67 -18.35 6.17
N ASP A 147 -12.40 -18.65 7.24
CA ASP A 147 -13.84 -18.40 7.35
C ASP A 147 -14.16 -16.91 7.29
N GLY A 148 -15.16 -16.55 6.48
CA GLY A 148 -15.55 -15.15 6.25
C GLY A 148 -14.71 -14.41 5.19
N PHE A 149 -13.72 -15.07 4.60
CA PHE A 149 -12.87 -14.51 3.54
C PHE A 149 -13.06 -15.21 2.20
N GLY A 150 -12.75 -14.50 1.12
CA GLY A 150 -12.87 -15.01 -0.26
C GLY A 150 -12.11 -16.32 -0.46
N PHE A 151 -12.68 -17.22 -1.27
CA PHE A 151 -12.15 -18.57 -1.51
C PHE A 151 -12.03 -18.86 -3.01
N ALA A 152 -11.29 -19.92 -3.36
CA ALA A 152 -11.05 -20.37 -4.75
C ALA A 152 -10.37 -19.31 -5.66
N ILE A 153 -10.15 -19.70 -6.93
CA ILE A 153 -9.56 -18.86 -7.97
C ILE A 153 -10.64 -18.48 -8.98
N GLY A 154 -10.88 -17.19 -9.18
CA GLY A 154 -11.94 -16.66 -10.05
C GLY A 154 -11.83 -17.17 -11.48
N LEU A 155 -10.77 -16.79 -12.21
CA LEU A 155 -10.52 -17.25 -13.57
C LEU A 155 -9.11 -17.82 -13.71
N GLY A 156 -9.01 -19.06 -14.20
CA GLY A 156 -7.75 -19.66 -14.63
C GLY A 156 -7.57 -19.62 -16.14
N ILE A 157 -6.44 -19.12 -16.61
CA ILE A 157 -6.07 -19.14 -18.04
C ILE A 157 -4.74 -19.87 -18.18
N ARG A 158 -4.68 -20.88 -19.04
CA ARG A 158 -3.45 -21.63 -19.29
C ARG A 158 -3.32 -22.02 -20.75
N ASN A 159 -2.09 -21.93 -21.28
CA ASN A 159 -1.78 -22.33 -22.66
C ASN A 159 -2.68 -21.64 -23.70
N ALA A 160 -3.08 -20.39 -23.44
CA ALA A 160 -4.01 -19.66 -24.29
C ALA A 160 -3.32 -18.53 -25.05
N ARG A 161 -3.96 -18.04 -26.11
CA ARG A 161 -3.50 -16.89 -26.88
C ARG A 161 -4.63 -15.90 -27.17
N GLY A 162 -4.35 -14.61 -27.08
CA GLY A 162 -5.31 -13.59 -27.53
C GLY A 162 -6.57 -13.55 -26.65
N VAL A 163 -6.40 -13.59 -25.34
CA VAL A 163 -7.54 -13.50 -24.40
C VAL A 163 -7.72 -12.06 -23.93
N VAL A 164 -8.94 -11.53 -24.07
CA VAL A 164 -9.31 -10.17 -23.66
C VAL A 164 -10.35 -10.22 -22.56
N LEU A 165 -10.02 -9.64 -21.41
CA LEU A 165 -10.93 -9.38 -20.30
C LEU A 165 -11.15 -7.88 -20.22
N GLU A 166 -12.36 -7.40 -20.54
CA GLU A 166 -12.65 -5.97 -20.63
C GLU A 166 -13.93 -5.59 -19.89
N ARG A 167 -13.86 -4.53 -19.05
CA ARG A 167 -15.00 -4.01 -18.27
C ARG A 167 -15.72 -5.06 -17.41
N ASN A 168 -14.98 -6.04 -16.90
CA ASN A 168 -15.51 -7.03 -15.97
C ASN A 168 -15.32 -6.61 -14.51
N ARG A 169 -16.10 -7.21 -13.61
CA ARG A 169 -15.94 -7.07 -12.16
C ARG A 169 -15.58 -8.40 -11.53
N PHE A 170 -14.55 -8.45 -10.69
CA PHE A 170 -14.15 -9.63 -9.91
C PHE A 170 -14.22 -9.30 -8.42
N HIS A 171 -14.92 -10.13 -7.64
CA HIS A 171 -14.99 -9.91 -6.20
C HIS A 171 -15.23 -11.17 -5.36
N ARG A 172 -14.77 -11.12 -4.09
CA ARG A 172 -14.89 -12.20 -3.09
C ARG A 172 -14.14 -13.49 -3.44
N TRP A 173 -12.95 -13.37 -4.04
CA TRP A 173 -12.08 -14.51 -4.36
C TRP A 173 -10.90 -14.61 -3.41
N HIS A 174 -10.30 -15.80 -3.30
CA HIS A 174 -8.95 -15.90 -2.76
C HIS A 174 -7.96 -15.27 -3.75
N ARG A 175 -8.01 -15.68 -5.02
CA ARG A 175 -7.30 -15.01 -6.12
C ARG A 175 -8.25 -14.77 -7.29
N ALA A 176 -8.31 -13.56 -7.83
CA ALA A 176 -9.31 -13.28 -8.87
C ALA A 176 -8.91 -13.82 -10.26
N LEU A 177 -7.67 -13.61 -10.71
CA LEU A 177 -7.19 -14.04 -12.02
C LEU A 177 -5.82 -14.72 -11.92
N VAL A 178 -5.65 -15.89 -12.55
CA VAL A 178 -4.35 -16.57 -12.63
C VAL A 178 -4.09 -17.04 -14.05
N VAL A 179 -3.01 -16.52 -14.65
CA VAL A 179 -2.62 -16.76 -16.03
C VAL A 179 -1.24 -17.43 -16.08
N GLY A 180 -1.14 -18.57 -16.77
CA GLY A 180 0.11 -19.31 -16.94
C GLY A 180 0.36 -19.67 -18.40
N TRP A 181 1.62 -19.65 -18.84
CA TRP A 181 2.04 -20.22 -20.13
C TRP A 181 1.23 -19.71 -21.33
N SER A 182 0.92 -18.42 -21.35
CA SER A 182 -0.03 -17.84 -22.32
C SER A 182 0.56 -16.63 -23.05
N TYR A 183 -0.08 -16.26 -24.15
CA TYR A 183 0.36 -15.20 -25.06
C TYR A 183 -0.75 -14.16 -25.27
N ASP A 184 -0.38 -12.91 -25.50
CA ASP A 184 -1.30 -11.86 -25.94
C ASP A 184 -2.56 -11.74 -25.03
N ILE A 185 -2.34 -11.44 -23.75
CA ILE A 185 -3.39 -11.35 -22.73
C ILE A 185 -3.67 -9.89 -22.39
N ALA A 186 -4.92 -9.46 -22.53
CA ALA A 186 -5.35 -8.09 -22.23
C ALA A 186 -6.37 -8.06 -21.08
N VAL A 187 -6.11 -7.25 -20.06
CA VAL A 187 -6.96 -6.98 -18.91
C VAL A 187 -7.21 -5.48 -18.88
N LEU A 188 -8.36 -5.04 -19.42
CA LEU A 188 -8.65 -3.65 -19.76
C LEU A 188 -9.87 -3.11 -19.01
N GLY A 189 -9.72 -2.04 -18.24
CA GLY A 189 -10.85 -1.34 -17.64
C GLY A 189 -11.71 -2.18 -16.69
N ASN A 190 -11.14 -3.21 -16.06
CA ASN A 190 -11.85 -4.09 -15.13
C ASN A 190 -11.77 -3.54 -13.69
N GLU A 191 -12.69 -4.03 -12.86
CA GLU A 191 -12.73 -3.75 -11.42
C GLU A 191 -12.43 -5.03 -10.61
N PHE A 192 -11.56 -4.93 -9.61
CA PHE A 192 -11.18 -6.02 -8.71
C PHE A 192 -11.31 -5.56 -7.26
N HIS A 193 -12.18 -6.18 -6.46
CA HIS A 193 -12.37 -5.78 -5.07
C HIS A 193 -12.83 -6.90 -4.13
N ASP A 194 -12.80 -6.66 -2.81
CA ASP A 194 -13.16 -7.65 -1.78
C ASP A 194 -12.37 -8.97 -1.90
N LEU A 195 -11.12 -8.92 -2.36
CA LEU A 195 -10.25 -10.08 -2.55
C LEU A 195 -9.47 -10.39 -1.28
N ARG A 196 -9.23 -11.68 -1.01
CA ARG A 196 -8.50 -12.11 0.19
C ARG A 196 -6.98 -12.08 0.01
N SER A 197 -6.46 -12.64 -1.08
CA SER A 197 -5.02 -12.70 -1.40
C SER A 197 -4.75 -11.83 -2.61
N ASP A 198 -4.76 -12.39 -3.83
CA ASP A 198 -4.22 -11.67 -5.00
C ASP A 198 -5.31 -11.19 -5.97
N GLY A 199 -5.06 -10.05 -6.61
CA GLY A 199 -5.86 -9.55 -7.73
C GLY A 199 -5.64 -10.39 -8.97
N MET A 200 -4.44 -10.28 -9.53
CA MET A 200 -4.07 -11.00 -10.74
C MET A 200 -2.66 -11.56 -10.64
N ASN A 201 -2.48 -12.77 -11.13
CA ASN A 201 -1.23 -13.49 -11.10
C ASN A 201 -0.81 -13.93 -12.51
N PHE A 202 0.47 -13.78 -12.82
CA PHE A 202 1.04 -14.12 -14.12
C PHE A 202 2.35 -14.90 -13.99
N ALA A 203 2.50 -15.95 -14.80
CA ALA A 203 3.71 -16.76 -14.86
C ALA A 203 3.96 -17.28 -16.28
N ALA A 204 5.19 -17.12 -16.78
CA ALA A 204 5.59 -17.55 -18.12
C ALA A 204 4.67 -17.02 -19.25
N VAL A 205 4.37 -15.73 -19.22
CA VAL A 205 3.47 -15.05 -20.18
C VAL A 205 4.23 -14.12 -21.12
N GLN A 206 3.77 -13.96 -22.35
CA GLN A 206 4.38 -13.04 -23.33
C GLN A 206 3.32 -12.16 -23.97
N GLY A 207 3.51 -10.84 -23.98
CA GLY A 207 2.51 -9.90 -24.49
C GLY A 207 1.33 -9.74 -23.52
N VAL A 208 1.55 -9.06 -22.39
CA VAL A 208 0.49 -8.78 -21.41
C VAL A 208 0.20 -7.29 -21.34
N ARG A 209 -1.09 -6.93 -21.40
CA ARG A 209 -1.58 -5.57 -21.26
C ARG A 209 -2.53 -5.48 -20.08
N ILE A 210 -2.18 -4.71 -19.05
CA ILE A 210 -3.00 -4.46 -17.86
C ILE A 210 -3.23 -2.96 -17.78
N GLU A 211 -4.40 -2.51 -18.22
CA GLU A 211 -4.62 -1.08 -18.47
C GLU A 211 -5.96 -0.56 -17.95
N GLY A 212 -5.94 0.63 -17.35
CA GLY A 212 -7.15 1.32 -16.94
C GLY A 212 -7.99 0.59 -15.89
N ASN A 213 -7.44 -0.43 -15.22
CA ASN A 213 -8.17 -1.21 -14.22
C ASN A 213 -8.21 -0.47 -12.87
N HIS A 214 -9.26 -0.74 -12.10
CA HIS A 214 -9.40 -0.26 -10.73
C HIS A 214 -9.36 -1.46 -9.76
N ILE A 215 -8.30 -1.53 -8.96
CA ILE A 215 -8.05 -2.63 -8.03
C ILE A 215 -8.07 -2.05 -6.61
N HIS A 216 -9.02 -2.50 -5.78
CA HIS A 216 -9.25 -1.85 -4.49
C HIS A 216 -9.89 -2.72 -3.41
N GLY A 217 -9.90 -2.24 -2.17
CA GLY A 217 -10.78 -2.76 -1.14
C GLY A 217 -10.57 -4.23 -0.78
N PHE A 218 -9.31 -4.69 -0.69
CA PHE A 218 -9.03 -6.09 -0.36
C PHE A 218 -9.50 -6.41 1.06
N ARG A 219 -10.01 -7.62 1.26
CA ARG A 219 -10.40 -8.17 2.57
C ARG A 219 -9.41 -9.25 2.95
N ALA A 220 -8.18 -8.84 3.25
CA ALA A 220 -7.12 -9.78 3.60
C ALA A 220 -7.34 -10.38 4.99
N SER A 221 -7.04 -11.68 5.14
CA SER A 221 -7.05 -12.35 6.44
C SER A 221 -5.74 -12.08 7.16
N THR A 222 -5.77 -11.27 8.22
CA THR A 222 -4.59 -10.95 9.03
C THR A 222 -4.04 -12.15 9.81
N ALA A 223 -4.85 -13.20 9.99
CA ALA A 223 -4.44 -14.47 10.58
C ALA A 223 -3.80 -15.44 9.58
N SER A 224 -3.73 -15.05 8.29
CA SER A 224 -3.13 -15.86 7.23
C SER A 224 -1.69 -15.40 6.92
N LYS A 225 -0.97 -16.24 6.17
CA LYS A 225 0.31 -15.87 5.53
C LYS A 225 0.12 -15.45 4.08
N ASP A 226 -1.11 -15.10 3.70
CA ASP A 226 -1.40 -14.72 2.34
C ASP A 226 -0.64 -13.44 2.04
N HIS A 227 0.08 -13.45 0.92
CA HIS A 227 0.53 -12.22 0.31
C HIS A 227 -0.68 -11.64 -0.40
N ALA A 228 -0.95 -10.36 -0.16
CA ALA A 228 -2.04 -9.67 -0.82
C ALA A 228 -1.45 -8.75 -1.88
N ASP A 229 -1.22 -9.31 -3.08
CA ASP A 229 -0.66 -8.59 -4.23
C ASP A 229 -1.78 -8.19 -5.20
N MET A 230 -1.90 -6.90 -5.54
CA MET A 230 -2.89 -6.45 -6.54
C MET A 230 -2.54 -6.99 -7.94
N ILE A 231 -1.26 -6.90 -8.32
CA ILE A 231 -0.71 -7.46 -9.56
C ILE A 231 0.58 -8.19 -9.22
N GLN A 232 0.59 -9.51 -9.41
CA GLN A 232 1.75 -10.35 -9.12
C GLN A 232 2.30 -11.03 -10.38
N PHE A 233 3.61 -10.97 -10.56
CA PHE A 233 4.34 -11.85 -11.47
C PHE A 233 5.34 -12.67 -10.67
N TRP A 234 5.44 -13.95 -11.01
CA TRP A 234 6.48 -14.83 -10.47
C TRP A 234 7.10 -15.68 -11.59
N THR A 235 8.28 -16.20 -11.30
CA THR A 235 9.00 -17.15 -12.17
C THR A 235 9.13 -18.53 -11.54
N SER A 236 8.88 -18.66 -10.23
CA SER A 236 8.96 -19.94 -9.52
C SER A 236 8.20 -21.06 -10.26
N GLY A 237 8.90 -22.13 -10.63
CA GLY A 237 8.32 -23.28 -11.34
C GLY A 237 8.15 -23.09 -12.84
N THR A 238 8.72 -22.03 -13.42
CA THR A 238 8.72 -21.78 -14.87
C THR A 238 10.09 -22.06 -15.48
N THR A 239 10.10 -22.34 -16.79
CA THR A 239 11.32 -22.55 -17.60
C THR A 239 11.52 -21.46 -18.66
N ARG A 240 10.69 -20.41 -18.65
CA ARG A 240 10.86 -19.22 -19.48
C ARG A 240 10.42 -17.98 -18.68
N PRO A 241 11.01 -16.81 -18.94
CA PRO A 241 10.59 -15.58 -18.30
C PRO A 241 9.25 -15.09 -18.87
N SER A 242 8.64 -14.15 -18.17
CA SER A 242 7.57 -13.34 -18.75
C SER A 242 8.17 -12.15 -19.52
N THR A 243 7.63 -11.83 -20.69
CA THR A 243 8.14 -10.76 -21.57
C THR A 243 7.02 -9.88 -22.13
N ASP A 244 7.37 -8.67 -22.54
CA ASP A 244 6.49 -7.74 -23.26
C ASP A 244 5.24 -7.41 -22.44
N ILE A 245 5.48 -6.78 -21.28
CA ILE A 245 4.47 -6.51 -20.26
C ILE A 245 4.23 -5.01 -20.19
N VAL A 246 2.98 -4.59 -20.32
CA VAL A 246 2.53 -3.21 -20.16
C VAL A 246 1.52 -3.13 -19.02
N ILE A 247 1.83 -2.32 -18.00
CA ILE A 247 0.96 -2.02 -16.87
C ILE A 247 0.77 -0.50 -16.83
N ARG A 248 -0.37 0.00 -17.34
CA ARG A 248 -0.57 1.45 -17.46
C ARG A 248 -1.92 1.98 -17.01
N ASP A 249 -1.89 3.21 -16.51
CA ASP A 249 -3.08 4.00 -16.17
C ASP A 249 -4.07 3.26 -15.24
N ASN A 250 -3.57 2.33 -14.42
CA ASN A 250 -4.37 1.63 -13.43
C ASN A 250 -4.46 2.43 -12.14
N ILE A 251 -5.53 2.17 -11.38
CA ILE A 251 -5.80 2.75 -10.07
C ILE A 251 -5.73 1.61 -9.06
N LEU A 252 -4.70 1.64 -8.21
CA LEU A 252 -4.40 0.63 -7.20
C LEU A 252 -4.52 1.29 -5.84
N ASN A 253 -5.63 1.10 -5.13
CA ASN A 253 -5.81 1.73 -3.84
C ASN A 253 -6.30 0.76 -2.77
N ALA A 254 -5.91 0.97 -1.52
CA ALA A 254 -6.41 0.13 -0.43
C ALA A 254 -7.94 0.23 -0.27
N GLY A 255 -8.55 1.33 -0.73
CA GLY A 255 -9.93 1.67 -0.44
C GLY A 255 -10.20 1.55 1.05
N ARG A 256 -11.36 1.02 1.42
CA ARG A 256 -11.70 0.69 2.81
C ARG A 256 -11.22 -0.69 3.25
N GLY A 257 -10.40 -1.34 2.42
CA GLY A 257 -9.86 -2.66 2.68
C GLY A 257 -8.53 -2.63 3.43
N SER A 258 -7.93 -3.81 3.52
CA SER A 258 -6.59 -4.03 4.04
C SER A 258 -5.52 -3.39 3.17
N TRP A 259 -4.36 -3.11 3.78
CA TRP A 259 -3.14 -2.83 3.02
C TRP A 259 -2.80 -4.01 2.10
N THR A 260 -2.16 -3.69 0.98
CA THR A 260 -1.72 -4.67 -0.01
C THR A 260 -0.36 -4.28 -0.57
N GLN A 261 0.34 -5.27 -1.11
CA GLN A 261 1.37 -5.03 -2.10
C GLN A 261 0.66 -4.65 -3.40
N SER A 262 1.17 -3.64 -4.11
CA SER A 262 0.51 -3.15 -5.32
C SER A 262 1.01 -3.94 -6.54
N ILE A 263 2.14 -3.54 -7.14
CA ILE A 263 2.74 -4.29 -8.25
C ILE A 263 3.98 -5.04 -7.74
N PHE A 264 3.93 -6.37 -7.74
CA PHE A 264 5.00 -7.22 -7.23
C PHE A 264 5.45 -8.25 -8.26
N MET A 265 6.65 -8.06 -8.81
CA MET A 265 7.23 -8.88 -9.87
C MET A 265 8.57 -9.44 -9.39
N ARG A 266 8.55 -10.41 -8.47
CA ARG A 266 9.77 -11.06 -8.00
C ARG A 266 10.27 -12.06 -9.04
N ASN A 267 11.59 -12.20 -9.21
CA ASN A 267 12.20 -13.16 -10.12
C ASN A 267 12.88 -14.29 -9.32
N GLU A 268 12.07 -15.18 -8.74
CA GLU A 268 12.56 -16.25 -7.86
C GLU A 268 13.53 -17.20 -8.55
N MET A 269 13.34 -17.46 -9.85
CA MET A 269 14.22 -18.35 -10.60
C MET A 269 15.65 -17.84 -10.61
N VAL A 270 15.84 -16.52 -10.72
CA VAL A 270 17.16 -15.89 -10.70
C VAL A 270 17.63 -15.62 -9.27
N ASP A 271 16.79 -15.01 -8.43
CA ASP A 271 17.23 -14.50 -7.11
C ASP A 271 17.51 -15.59 -6.07
N SER A 272 16.89 -16.77 -6.21
CA SER A 272 16.94 -17.82 -5.19
C SER A 272 16.97 -19.24 -5.72
N ARG A 273 16.77 -19.48 -7.02
CA ARG A 273 16.79 -20.83 -7.61
C ARG A 273 17.89 -21.05 -8.66
N GLY A 274 18.79 -20.09 -8.84
CA GLY A 274 20.05 -20.28 -9.57
C GLY A 274 19.99 -20.19 -11.10
N ALA A 275 18.88 -19.69 -11.67
CA ALA A 275 18.82 -19.37 -13.10
C ALA A 275 19.64 -18.10 -13.43
N GLY A 276 20.08 -17.98 -14.68
CA GLY A 276 20.85 -16.85 -15.17
C GLY A 276 20.01 -15.79 -15.91
N PRO A 277 20.68 -14.88 -16.65
CA PRO A 277 20.04 -13.81 -17.43
C PRO A 277 18.99 -14.27 -18.45
N GLU A 278 19.01 -15.54 -18.84
CA GLU A 278 17.98 -16.15 -19.70
C GLU A 278 16.57 -16.07 -19.08
N MET A 279 16.49 -16.00 -17.74
CA MET A 279 15.24 -15.89 -16.97
C MET A 279 14.89 -14.47 -16.51
N PHE A 280 15.60 -13.43 -16.96
CA PHE A 280 15.21 -12.05 -16.67
C PHE A 280 13.84 -11.74 -17.28
N TYR A 281 13.00 -10.99 -16.56
CA TYR A 281 11.83 -10.36 -17.18
C TYR A 281 12.31 -9.46 -18.33
N ARG A 282 11.60 -9.38 -19.46
CA ARG A 282 12.02 -8.54 -20.60
C ARG A 282 10.94 -7.60 -21.08
N SER A 283 11.34 -6.39 -21.48
CA SER A 283 10.43 -5.39 -22.07
C SER A 283 9.23 -5.11 -21.15
N VAL A 284 9.50 -4.56 -19.96
CA VAL A 284 8.47 -4.26 -18.96
C VAL A 284 8.25 -2.76 -18.87
N GLU A 285 7.01 -2.31 -19.09
CA GLU A 285 6.59 -0.93 -18.95
C GLU A 285 5.54 -0.81 -17.83
N ILE A 286 5.80 0.05 -16.85
CA ILE A 286 4.89 0.36 -15.74
C ILE A 286 4.72 1.87 -15.68
N CYS A 287 3.65 2.41 -16.28
CA CYS A 287 3.53 3.86 -16.45
C CYS A 287 2.14 4.44 -16.15
N GLY A 288 2.08 5.67 -15.63
CA GLY A 288 0.82 6.39 -15.45
C GLY A 288 -0.09 5.86 -14.33
N ASN A 289 0.36 4.88 -13.54
CA ASN A 289 -0.48 4.27 -12.51
C ASN A 289 -0.60 5.18 -11.27
N VAL A 290 -1.78 5.18 -10.65
CA VAL A 290 -2.03 5.81 -9.35
C VAL A 290 -2.09 4.74 -8.28
N ILE A 291 -1.21 4.81 -7.30
CA ILE A 291 -1.11 3.89 -6.17
C ILE A 291 -1.37 4.66 -4.88
N VAL A 292 -2.46 4.35 -4.16
CA VAL A 292 -2.77 4.92 -2.84
C VAL A 292 -2.90 3.79 -1.83
N ASN A 293 -1.80 3.44 -1.18
CA ASN A 293 -1.70 2.21 -0.39
C ASN A 293 -0.75 2.38 0.80
N ALA A 294 -0.53 1.35 1.60
CA ALA A 294 0.27 1.44 2.82
C ALA A 294 1.33 0.32 2.93
N HIS A 295 2.02 0.00 1.82
CA HIS A 295 3.06 -1.01 1.80
C HIS A 295 4.27 -0.64 0.92
N LEU A 296 5.47 -1.07 1.29
CA LEU A 296 6.75 -0.78 0.62
C LEU A 296 6.77 -1.24 -0.84
N HIS A 297 6.11 -2.36 -1.11
CA HIS A 297 5.96 -2.92 -2.44
C HIS A 297 4.85 -2.20 -3.23
N GLY A 298 5.06 -0.90 -3.46
CA GLY A 298 4.24 -0.11 -4.40
C GLY A 298 4.50 -0.58 -5.83
N ILE A 299 5.75 -0.51 -6.26
CA ILE A 299 6.23 -1.18 -7.48
C ILE A 299 7.51 -1.93 -7.10
N THR A 300 7.52 -3.24 -7.23
CA THR A 300 8.71 -4.06 -7.01
C THR A 300 8.98 -4.92 -8.22
N VAL A 301 10.16 -4.78 -8.80
CA VAL A 301 10.59 -5.55 -9.97
C VAL A 301 11.93 -6.21 -9.66
N GLY A 302 11.98 -7.53 -9.81
CA GLY A 302 13.19 -8.33 -9.72
C GLY A 302 14.12 -8.11 -10.93
N GLU A 303 14.94 -9.11 -11.22
CA GLU A 303 15.85 -9.12 -12.34
C GLU A 303 15.09 -9.00 -13.67
N ALA A 304 15.39 -7.93 -14.40
CA ALA A 304 14.71 -7.55 -15.63
C ALA A 304 15.70 -6.90 -16.61
N ASP A 305 15.37 -6.94 -17.89
CA ASP A 305 16.12 -6.33 -18.98
C ASP A 305 15.18 -5.52 -19.88
N GLY A 306 15.42 -4.21 -19.99
CA GLY A 306 14.52 -3.28 -20.68
C GLY A 306 13.30 -2.93 -19.81
N LEU A 307 13.55 -2.36 -18.63
CA LEU A 307 12.52 -1.94 -17.68
C LEU A 307 12.27 -0.43 -17.76
N VAL A 308 11.03 -0.02 -17.95
CA VAL A 308 10.58 1.37 -17.92
C VAL A 308 9.54 1.55 -16.81
N ILE A 309 9.81 2.44 -15.86
CA ILE A 309 8.86 2.85 -14.81
C ILE A 309 8.68 4.36 -14.90
N CYS A 310 7.52 4.83 -15.37
CA CYS A 310 7.38 6.24 -15.70
C CYS A 310 6.06 6.89 -15.28
N ASN A 311 6.09 8.15 -14.83
CA ASN A 311 4.87 8.92 -14.58
C ASN A 311 3.87 8.22 -13.62
N ASN A 312 4.34 7.41 -12.67
CA ASN A 312 3.47 6.83 -11.65
C ASN A 312 3.34 7.80 -10.46
N THR A 313 2.22 7.75 -9.74
CA THR A 313 2.03 8.45 -8.46
C THR A 313 1.78 7.45 -7.35
N LEU A 314 2.71 7.36 -6.40
CA LEU A 314 2.71 6.45 -5.27
C LEU A 314 2.57 7.25 -3.98
N LEU A 315 1.39 7.19 -3.39
CA LEU A 315 1.03 7.88 -2.16
C LEU A 315 0.76 6.89 -1.03
N ARG A 316 1.27 7.21 0.16
CA ARG A 316 0.87 6.52 1.37
C ARG A 316 -0.57 6.88 1.77
N SER A 317 -1.42 5.87 1.98
CA SER A 317 -2.71 6.03 2.66
C SER A 317 -2.50 6.08 4.18
N PRO A 318 -2.85 7.18 4.88
CA PRO A 318 -2.79 7.23 6.34
C PRO A 318 -3.92 6.50 7.05
N PHE A 319 -5.01 6.20 6.34
CA PHE A 319 -6.20 5.57 6.89
C PHE A 319 -6.19 4.05 6.78
N THR A 320 -5.27 3.48 6.02
CA THR A 320 -5.16 2.03 5.86
C THR A 320 -4.35 1.45 7.02
N PRO A 321 -4.92 0.55 7.84
CA PRO A 321 -4.19 -0.08 8.93
C PRO A 321 -3.02 -0.89 8.40
N THR A 322 -1.84 -0.79 9.01
CA THR A 322 -0.65 -1.62 8.69
C THR A 322 -0.30 -2.52 9.87
N PRO A 323 0.32 -3.70 9.66
CA PRO A 323 0.68 -4.62 10.74
C PRO A 323 1.75 -4.03 11.65
N GLU A 324 2.67 -3.27 11.06
CA GLU A 324 3.61 -2.42 11.78
C GLU A 324 3.04 -1.00 11.78
N ARG A 325 2.68 -0.49 12.95
CA ARG A 325 2.20 0.90 13.08
C ARG A 325 3.24 1.92 12.59
N ASP A 326 4.52 1.61 12.71
CA ASP A 326 5.61 2.57 12.58
C ASP A 326 6.89 1.94 12.00
N GLY A 327 7.06 2.04 10.68
CA GLY A 327 8.25 1.57 9.96
C GLY A 327 8.24 2.04 8.49
N PRO A 328 9.38 1.99 7.77
CA PRO A 328 9.45 2.37 6.36
C PRO A 328 8.57 1.48 5.46
N ILE A 329 8.10 0.34 5.98
CA ILE A 329 7.23 -0.60 5.29
C ILE A 329 5.91 0.05 4.85
N ARG A 330 5.46 1.14 5.49
CA ARG A 330 4.18 1.79 5.15
C ARG A 330 4.19 2.69 3.90
N TYR A 331 5.35 3.01 3.32
CA TYR A 331 5.41 3.93 2.18
C TYR A 331 5.53 3.19 0.85
N PRO A 332 4.56 3.31 -0.05
CA PRO A 332 4.72 2.81 -1.42
C PRO A 332 5.95 3.39 -2.08
N ALA A 333 6.86 2.50 -2.47
CA ALA A 333 8.13 2.82 -3.11
C ALA A 333 8.30 2.04 -4.42
N ILE A 334 9.24 2.51 -5.23
CA ILE A 334 9.73 1.80 -6.41
C ILE A 334 11.01 1.06 -6.02
N ASN A 335 10.96 -0.26 -6.05
CA ASN A 335 12.08 -1.14 -5.74
C ASN A 335 12.43 -1.94 -7.00
N VAL A 336 13.69 -1.86 -7.44
CA VAL A 336 14.17 -2.61 -8.61
C VAL A 336 15.42 -3.37 -8.21
N SER A 337 15.54 -4.63 -8.65
CA SER A 337 16.76 -5.42 -8.41
C SER A 337 17.99 -4.71 -8.97
N ARG A 338 19.09 -4.73 -8.21
CA ARG A 338 20.36 -4.13 -8.62
C ARG A 338 20.96 -4.77 -9.89
N ASN A 339 20.55 -6.01 -10.17
CA ASN A 339 20.99 -6.81 -11.31
C ASN A 339 20.15 -6.53 -12.58
N ALA A 340 19.14 -5.67 -12.52
CA ALA A 340 18.37 -5.31 -13.70
C ALA A 340 19.20 -4.47 -14.69
N GLU A 341 18.91 -4.62 -15.98
CA GLU A 341 19.63 -4.02 -17.10
C GLU A 341 18.70 -3.13 -17.93
N ARG A 342 19.29 -2.11 -18.59
CA ARG A 342 18.57 -1.13 -19.43
C ARG A 342 17.32 -0.56 -18.74
N VAL A 343 17.52 0.02 -17.56
CA VAL A 343 16.44 0.50 -16.67
C VAL A 343 16.24 2.00 -16.84
N ARG A 344 14.98 2.44 -17.01
CA ARG A 344 14.58 3.86 -17.02
C ARG A 344 13.49 4.11 -15.99
N ILE A 345 13.77 4.94 -14.98
CA ILE A 345 12.81 5.35 -13.95
C ILE A 345 12.66 6.87 -14.04
N THR A 346 11.56 7.36 -14.63
CA THR A 346 11.43 8.79 -14.99
C THR A 346 10.07 9.40 -14.65
N GLY A 347 10.04 10.66 -14.25
CA GLY A 347 8.77 11.38 -14.08
C GLY A 347 7.86 10.83 -12.98
N ASN A 348 8.34 10.02 -12.03
CA ASN A 348 7.48 9.46 -10.97
C ASN A 348 7.35 10.41 -9.76
N LEU A 349 6.17 10.42 -9.14
CA LEU A 349 5.91 10.93 -7.79
C LEU A 349 5.91 9.74 -6.83
N ALA A 350 7.00 9.49 -6.11
CA ALA A 350 7.10 8.34 -5.21
C ALA A 350 8.14 8.59 -4.12
N ARG A 351 8.05 7.87 -2.99
CA ARG A 351 9.12 7.89 -1.99
C ARG A 351 10.43 7.41 -2.63
N THR A 352 11.52 8.09 -2.29
CA THR A 352 12.79 8.09 -3.03
C THR A 352 13.19 6.72 -3.54
N VAL A 353 13.23 6.64 -4.87
CA VAL A 353 14.07 5.74 -5.66
C VAL A 353 15.52 5.91 -5.17
N ALA A 354 16.30 4.83 -5.13
CA ALA A 354 17.74 4.90 -4.88
C ALA A 354 18.37 6.06 -5.69
N GLY A 355 18.70 7.17 -5.02
CA GLY A 355 19.28 8.33 -5.67
C GLY A 355 20.64 8.01 -6.29
N PRO A 356 21.17 8.89 -7.17
CA PRO A 356 22.50 8.73 -7.73
C PRO A 356 23.60 8.53 -6.67
N GLU A 357 23.44 9.09 -5.47
CA GLU A 357 24.37 8.88 -4.35
C GLU A 357 24.34 7.46 -3.76
N ARG A 358 23.23 6.72 -3.91
CA ARG A 358 23.16 5.28 -3.59
C ARG A 358 23.63 4.38 -4.74
N ARG A 359 24.07 4.94 -5.88
CA ARG A 359 24.64 4.18 -7.02
C ARG A 359 26.02 3.61 -6.70
N ALA A 360 26.87 4.38 -6.02
CA ALA A 360 28.25 3.97 -5.75
C ALA A 360 28.35 2.83 -4.71
N GLU A 361 27.38 2.72 -3.81
CA GLU A 361 27.43 1.76 -2.69
C GLU A 361 26.77 0.40 -2.99
N ARG A 362 26.03 0.25 -4.10
CA ARG A 362 25.23 -0.97 -4.38
C ARG A 362 25.41 -1.60 -5.76
N GLY A 363 26.37 -1.14 -6.56
CA GLY A 363 26.80 -1.83 -7.79
C GLY A 363 25.74 -1.90 -8.90
N GLY A 364 24.84 -0.92 -9.01
CA GLY A 364 23.88 -0.85 -10.13
C GLY A 364 24.62 -0.70 -11.47
N GLY A 365 24.20 -1.47 -12.48
CA GLY A 365 24.83 -1.49 -13.81
C GLY A 365 24.91 -0.12 -14.49
N ARG A 366 25.84 0.02 -15.44
CA ARG A 366 26.17 1.30 -16.13
C ARG A 366 25.01 1.91 -16.93
N ASP A 367 23.90 1.18 -17.14
CA ASP A 367 22.83 1.52 -18.10
C ASP A 367 21.51 2.01 -17.47
N TRP A 368 21.53 2.48 -16.22
CA TRP A 368 20.35 3.00 -15.54
C TRP A 368 20.15 4.51 -15.73
N VAL A 369 18.97 4.91 -16.17
CA VAL A 369 18.50 6.31 -16.22
C VAL A 369 17.46 6.54 -15.13
N VAL A 370 17.77 7.42 -14.17
CA VAL A 370 16.86 7.78 -13.08
C VAL A 370 16.82 9.30 -12.98
N GLU A 371 15.79 9.92 -13.55
CA GLU A 371 15.72 11.39 -13.72
C GLU A 371 14.30 11.92 -13.65
N GLY A 372 14.14 13.20 -13.32
CA GLY A 372 12.83 13.86 -13.34
C GLY A 372 11.79 13.27 -12.37
N ASN A 373 12.20 12.50 -11.35
CA ASN A 373 11.32 12.01 -10.30
C ASN A 373 11.30 13.00 -9.12
N LEU A 374 10.19 13.06 -8.39
CA LEU A 374 10.06 13.86 -7.17
C LEU A 374 9.82 12.93 -5.97
N ASP A 375 10.63 13.09 -4.92
CA ASP A 375 10.52 12.36 -3.67
C ASP A 375 9.25 12.76 -2.91
N LEU A 376 8.22 11.92 -2.99
CA LEU A 376 6.92 12.18 -2.37
C LEU A 376 6.91 11.72 -0.91
N GLN A 377 6.52 12.60 0.02
CA GLN A 377 6.57 12.33 1.46
C GLN A 377 5.63 13.23 2.31
N ASP A 378 5.40 12.87 3.57
CA ASP A 378 4.49 13.55 4.50
C ASP A 378 5.13 13.93 5.86
N GLY A 379 6.46 13.87 5.98
CA GLY A 379 7.22 14.15 7.21
C GLY A 379 7.99 15.48 7.24
N ASP A 380 8.37 16.05 6.09
CA ASP A 380 9.15 17.30 5.98
C ASP A 380 8.36 18.37 5.19
N PRO A 381 7.66 19.29 5.88
CA PRO A 381 6.90 20.38 5.26
C PRO A 381 7.75 21.36 4.43
N ALA A 382 9.07 21.39 4.60
CA ALA A 382 9.95 22.26 3.82
C ALA A 382 10.38 21.66 2.47
N SER A 383 10.23 20.34 2.29
CA SER A 383 10.62 19.66 1.05
C SER A 383 9.58 19.87 -0.05
N PRO A 384 9.98 20.15 -1.31
CA PRO A 384 9.04 20.33 -2.43
C PRO A 384 8.10 19.14 -2.64
N GLY A 385 8.51 17.92 -2.32
CA GLY A 385 7.68 16.73 -2.46
C GLY A 385 6.75 16.43 -1.27
N TYR A 386 6.60 17.40 -0.35
CA TYR A 386 5.61 17.30 0.72
C TYR A 386 4.20 17.21 0.15
N TYR A 387 3.36 16.31 0.68
CA TYR A 387 2.03 16.04 0.12
C TYR A 387 1.20 17.32 -0.06
N ASP A 388 1.18 18.24 0.91
CA ASP A 388 0.38 19.48 0.83
C ASP A 388 0.88 20.50 -0.22
N HIS A 389 2.12 20.33 -0.70
CA HIS A 389 2.65 21.13 -1.82
C HIS A 389 2.24 20.54 -3.17
N VAL A 390 2.13 19.21 -3.24
CA VAL A 390 1.88 18.47 -4.49
C VAL A 390 0.39 18.30 -4.77
N PHE A 391 -0.43 18.05 -3.75
CA PHE A 391 -1.83 17.69 -3.90
C PHE A 391 -2.79 18.74 -3.33
N LEU A 392 -4.04 18.69 -3.80
CA LEU A 392 -5.10 19.61 -3.43
C LEU A 392 -5.48 19.49 -1.95
N ALA A 393 -5.78 18.28 -1.46
CA ALA A 393 -6.28 18.04 -0.11
C ALA A 393 -5.86 16.65 0.43
N PRO A 394 -4.56 16.30 0.41
CA PRO A 394 -4.10 14.92 0.63
C PRO A 394 -4.40 14.39 2.03
N ARG A 395 -4.61 15.26 3.02
CA ARG A 395 -4.95 14.89 4.41
C ARG A 395 -6.40 14.45 4.61
N GLN A 396 -7.28 14.73 3.65
CA GLN A 396 -8.68 14.26 3.63
C GLN A 396 -8.84 12.94 2.86
N GLY A 397 -7.74 12.42 2.32
CA GLY A 397 -7.76 11.39 1.29
C GLY A 397 -8.20 10.02 1.80
N ASP A 398 -9.51 9.77 1.86
CA ASP A 398 -10.06 8.41 1.81
C ASP A 398 -9.45 7.74 0.56
N PRO A 399 -8.65 6.67 0.70
CA PRO A 399 -8.02 5.99 -0.42
C PRO A 399 -9.03 5.48 -1.47
N ALA A 400 -10.32 5.37 -1.13
CA ALA A 400 -11.38 5.06 -2.09
C ALA A 400 -11.69 6.22 -3.07
N THR A 401 -11.18 7.43 -2.81
CA THR A 401 -11.40 8.62 -3.64
C THR A 401 -10.07 9.18 -4.14
N LEU A 402 -10.04 9.70 -5.38
CA LEU A 402 -8.82 10.30 -5.94
C LEU A 402 -8.84 11.81 -5.96
N ALA A 403 -10.01 12.39 -5.81
CA ALA A 403 -10.16 13.80 -6.03
C ALA A 403 -9.50 14.70 -4.94
N PRO A 404 -9.17 14.24 -3.71
CA PRO A 404 -8.27 14.98 -2.79
C PRO A 404 -6.79 14.94 -3.25
N PHE A 405 -6.43 13.95 -4.07
CA PHE A 405 -5.09 13.72 -4.60
C PHE A 405 -4.89 14.30 -6.00
N ARG A 406 -5.78 15.22 -6.45
CA ARG A 406 -5.49 16.04 -7.62
C ARG A 406 -4.25 16.88 -7.38
N TYR A 407 -3.46 17.13 -8.41
CA TYR A 407 -2.34 18.04 -8.31
C TYR A 407 -2.82 19.44 -7.95
N ARG A 408 -2.12 20.06 -7.02
CA ARG A 408 -2.36 21.44 -6.62
C ARG A 408 -1.98 22.37 -7.77
N PRO A 409 -2.87 23.28 -8.23
CA PRO A 409 -2.49 24.32 -9.17
C PRO A 409 -1.32 25.16 -8.65
N GLY A 410 -0.32 25.40 -9.49
CA GLY A 410 0.95 26.05 -9.13
C GLY A 410 1.89 25.20 -8.27
N GLY A 411 1.52 23.97 -7.94
CA GLY A 411 2.34 23.03 -7.17
C GLY A 411 3.45 22.38 -7.99
N PRO A 412 4.37 21.63 -7.35
CA PRO A 412 5.55 21.06 -8.03
C PRO A 412 5.28 20.03 -9.12
N ALA A 413 4.06 19.46 -9.17
CA ALA A 413 3.61 18.54 -10.21
C ALA A 413 2.72 19.20 -11.29
N ASP A 414 2.30 20.45 -11.09
CA ASP A 414 1.39 21.13 -12.01
C ASP A 414 2.06 21.45 -13.35
N GLY A 415 1.35 21.22 -14.45
CA GLY A 415 1.83 21.47 -15.83
C GLY A 415 3.07 20.67 -16.26
N ARG A 416 3.56 19.72 -15.46
CA ARG A 416 4.78 18.93 -15.73
C ARG A 416 4.45 17.51 -16.16
N ARG A 417 5.39 16.85 -16.84
CA ARG A 417 5.38 15.40 -17.08
C ARG A 417 5.87 14.65 -15.84
N LEU A 418 5.16 14.84 -14.73
CA LEU A 418 5.47 14.27 -13.43
C LEU A 418 4.21 13.65 -12.83
N GLY A 419 4.31 12.39 -12.42
CA GLY A 419 3.21 11.60 -11.89
C GLY A 419 2.16 11.22 -12.95
N ALA A 420 1.11 10.56 -12.48
CA ALA A 420 0.03 10.03 -13.30
C ALA A 420 -0.84 11.15 -13.89
N ALA A 421 -1.06 11.12 -15.20
CA ALA A 421 -1.89 12.12 -15.89
C ALA A 421 -3.33 12.19 -15.34
N LEU A 422 -3.84 11.08 -14.80
CA LEU A 422 -5.16 10.99 -14.18
C LEU A 422 -5.37 11.98 -13.02
N LEU A 423 -4.30 12.42 -12.35
CA LEU A 423 -4.38 13.32 -11.20
C LEU A 423 -4.23 14.80 -11.57
N ARG A 424 -4.05 15.13 -12.85
CA ARG A 424 -4.03 16.53 -13.31
C ARG A 424 -5.37 17.22 -12.99
N PRO A 425 -5.41 18.53 -12.73
CA PRO A 425 -6.65 19.23 -12.34
C PRO A 425 -7.81 19.05 -13.32
N ASP A 426 -7.52 18.97 -14.60
CA ASP A 426 -8.44 18.95 -15.74
C ASP A 426 -8.78 17.54 -16.25
N ALA A 427 -8.03 16.51 -15.86
CA ALA A 427 -8.27 15.15 -16.33
C ALA A 427 -9.63 14.63 -15.83
N PRO A 428 -10.43 13.91 -16.63
CA PRO A 428 -11.68 13.31 -16.12
C PRO A 428 -11.38 12.23 -15.07
N LEU A 429 -12.09 12.26 -13.94
CA LEU A 429 -12.11 11.15 -12.98
C LEU A 429 -13.42 10.38 -13.10
N PRO A 430 -13.40 9.04 -13.03
CA PRO A 430 -14.61 8.24 -12.89
C PRO A 430 -15.49 8.74 -11.73
N PRO A 431 -16.84 8.82 -11.88
CA PRO A 431 -17.72 9.34 -10.84
C PRO A 431 -17.54 8.66 -9.47
N VAL A 432 -17.31 7.35 -9.45
CA VAL A 432 -17.07 6.56 -8.22
C VAL A 432 -15.83 7.03 -7.46
N LEU A 433 -14.88 7.70 -8.12
CA LEU A 433 -13.61 8.18 -7.55
C LEU A 433 -13.62 9.67 -7.18
N LEU A 434 -14.71 10.39 -7.49
CA LEU A 434 -14.87 11.81 -7.15
C LEU A 434 -15.20 12.04 -5.65
N GLY A 435 -15.68 11.00 -4.95
CA GLY A 435 -16.08 11.04 -3.55
C GLY A 435 -17.57 11.29 -3.36
N GLY A 436 -18.13 10.65 -2.32
CA GLY A 436 -19.51 10.71 -1.86
C GLY A 436 -19.61 9.97 -0.50
N PHE A 437 -20.56 10.36 0.34
CA PHE A 437 -20.70 9.83 1.70
C PHE A 437 -20.91 8.32 1.76
N ALA A 438 -20.49 7.71 2.87
CA ALA A 438 -20.86 6.34 3.19
C ALA A 438 -22.41 6.21 3.21
N GLY A 439 -22.95 5.32 2.37
CA GLY A 439 -24.36 4.91 2.44
C GLY A 439 -25.39 5.80 1.72
N GLN A 440 -24.97 6.80 0.94
CA GLN A 440 -25.85 7.61 0.10
C GLN A 440 -25.27 7.68 -1.32
N PRO A 441 -26.09 7.70 -2.40
CA PRO A 441 -25.59 8.02 -3.73
C PRO A 441 -24.87 9.37 -3.71
N ALA A 442 -23.89 9.55 -4.61
CA ALA A 442 -23.23 10.85 -4.79
C ALA A 442 -24.30 11.96 -4.80
N ALA A 443 -24.06 13.04 -4.04
CA ALA A 443 -24.99 14.16 -3.95
C ALA A 443 -25.50 14.50 -5.36
N GLN A 444 -26.82 14.61 -5.54
CA GLN A 444 -27.46 14.65 -6.86
C GLN A 444 -26.91 15.77 -7.78
N ASP A 445 -26.23 16.78 -7.20
CA ASP A 445 -25.64 17.93 -7.91
C ASP A 445 -24.10 17.98 -7.91
N GLY A 446 -23.40 16.95 -7.41
CA GLY A 446 -21.94 16.89 -7.40
C GLY A 446 -21.28 17.82 -6.36
N ALA A 447 -22.01 18.21 -5.31
CA ALA A 447 -21.47 18.94 -4.16
C ALA A 447 -20.42 18.10 -3.41
N ARG A 448 -19.33 18.75 -3.01
CA ARG A 448 -18.14 18.13 -2.45
C ARG A 448 -17.38 19.10 -1.55
N ALA A 449 -17.33 18.77 -0.25
CA ALA A 449 -16.48 19.46 0.71
C ALA A 449 -15.03 18.99 0.55
N LEU A 450 -14.15 19.95 0.31
CA LEU A 450 -12.70 19.80 0.27
C LEU A 450 -12.05 21.03 0.90
N PHE A 451 -10.98 20.82 1.64
CA PHE A 451 -10.17 21.94 2.07
C PHE A 451 -8.67 21.73 1.92
N ARG A 452 -7.93 22.83 1.83
CA ARG A 452 -6.49 22.82 1.97
C ARG A 452 -6.13 23.10 3.42
N LEU A 453 -5.11 22.40 3.89
CA LEU A 453 -4.49 22.66 5.17
C LEU A 453 -3.06 23.10 4.89
N GLU A 454 -2.72 24.32 5.28
CA GLU A 454 -1.40 24.90 5.00
C GLU A 454 -0.73 25.28 6.31
N GLN A 455 0.35 24.59 6.65
CA GLN A 455 1.14 24.93 7.83
C GLN A 455 1.83 26.28 7.62
N ALA A 456 1.71 27.18 8.58
CA ALA A 456 2.35 28.48 8.51
C ALA A 456 3.88 28.32 8.52
N PRO A 457 4.62 28.98 7.61
CA PRO A 457 6.07 28.90 7.56
C PRO A 457 6.72 29.23 8.92
N GLY A 458 7.60 28.35 9.39
CA GLY A 458 8.32 28.51 10.65
C GLY A 458 7.47 28.40 11.92
N ARG A 459 6.18 28.05 11.83
CA ARG A 459 5.28 27.90 12.98
C ARG A 459 4.58 26.55 12.95
N ALA A 460 5.16 25.57 13.64
CA ALA A 460 4.71 24.18 13.60
C ALA A 460 3.24 23.97 14.03
N ASN A 461 2.73 24.85 14.90
CA ASN A 461 1.39 24.74 15.50
C ASN A 461 0.32 25.65 14.84
N ARG A 462 0.67 26.42 13.79
CA ARG A 462 -0.27 27.34 13.13
C ARG A 462 -0.62 26.85 11.73
N PHE A 463 -1.90 26.87 11.40
CA PHE A 463 -2.42 26.35 10.14
C PHE A 463 -3.46 27.29 9.53
N GLY A 464 -3.38 27.47 8.20
CA GLY A 464 -4.46 28.01 7.38
C GLY A 464 -5.38 26.89 6.93
N LEU A 465 -6.69 27.13 7.03
CA LEU A 465 -7.75 26.27 6.51
C LEU A 465 -8.41 26.99 5.33
N ASP A 466 -8.54 26.33 4.19
CA ASP A 466 -9.09 26.94 2.98
C ASP A 466 -10.03 25.98 2.25
N ALA A 467 -11.34 26.21 2.37
CA ALA A 467 -12.39 25.44 1.72
C ALA A 467 -12.68 25.89 0.27
N SER A 468 -11.91 26.81 -0.31
CA SER A 468 -12.18 27.35 -1.66
C SER A 468 -12.06 26.30 -2.78
N ALA A 469 -11.44 25.16 -2.49
CA ALA A 469 -11.39 23.99 -3.37
C ALA A 469 -12.67 23.13 -3.32
N SER A 470 -13.60 23.42 -2.41
CA SER A 470 -14.90 22.76 -2.34
C SER A 470 -15.76 23.14 -3.54
N ARG A 471 -16.55 22.18 -4.04
CA ARG A 471 -17.65 22.46 -4.96
C ARG A 471 -18.93 22.41 -4.15
N LEU A 472 -19.52 23.53 -3.80
CA LEU A 472 -20.72 23.58 -2.94
C LEU A 472 -21.92 24.09 -3.72
N ALA A 473 -23.13 23.75 -3.28
CA ALA A 473 -24.34 24.35 -3.83
C ALA A 473 -24.35 25.87 -3.63
N PRO A 474 -25.02 26.63 -4.52
CA PRO A 474 -25.20 28.07 -4.35
C PRO A 474 -25.79 28.42 -2.98
N GLY A 475 -25.16 29.35 -2.25
CA GLY A 475 -25.60 29.77 -0.91
C GLY A 475 -25.14 28.89 0.25
N ALA A 476 -24.39 27.80 0.00
CA ALA A 476 -23.81 26.99 1.05
C ALA A 476 -22.77 27.78 1.89
N ARG A 477 -22.79 27.57 3.21
CA ARG A 477 -21.81 28.13 4.15
C ARG A 477 -20.83 27.06 4.58
N ALA A 478 -19.56 27.41 4.76
CA ALA A 478 -18.53 26.56 5.33
C ALA A 478 -18.46 26.78 6.85
N ALA A 479 -18.59 25.72 7.62
CA ALA A 479 -18.48 25.70 9.08
C ALA A 479 -17.38 24.72 9.50
N TRP A 480 -16.51 25.15 10.40
CA TRP A 480 -15.36 24.41 10.88
C TRP A 480 -15.58 23.97 12.31
N THR A 481 -15.26 22.71 12.60
CA THR A 481 -15.16 22.21 13.97
C THR A 481 -13.78 21.58 14.17
N ILE A 482 -13.07 22.06 15.18
CA ILE A 482 -11.73 21.57 15.54
C ILE A 482 -11.89 20.73 16.79
N LEU A 483 -11.52 19.46 16.71
CA LEU A 483 -11.56 18.53 17.84
C LEU A 483 -10.15 18.34 18.39
N ASP A 484 -10.05 18.43 19.72
CA ASP A 484 -8.82 18.13 20.45
C ASP A 484 -8.46 16.63 20.39
N PRO A 485 -7.27 16.22 20.87
CA PRO A 485 -6.87 14.81 20.88
C PRO A 485 -7.77 13.89 21.73
N GLN A 486 -8.68 14.45 22.54
CA GLN A 486 -9.69 13.72 23.31
C GLN A 486 -11.06 13.70 22.61
N GLY A 487 -11.17 14.22 21.39
CA GLY A 487 -12.39 14.27 20.60
C GLY A 487 -13.39 15.35 21.02
N ARG A 488 -12.97 16.31 21.87
CA ARG A 488 -13.83 17.40 22.33
C ARG A 488 -13.69 18.60 21.41
N VAL A 489 -14.76 19.37 21.27
CA VAL A 489 -14.73 20.61 20.49
C VAL A 489 -13.82 21.63 21.18
N ALA A 490 -12.71 21.95 20.53
CA ALA A 490 -11.75 22.95 20.99
C ALA A 490 -12.01 24.33 20.39
N ALA A 491 -12.48 24.37 19.14
CA ALA A 491 -12.82 25.61 18.45
C ALA A 491 -13.87 25.37 17.35
N GLN A 492 -14.62 26.41 17.03
CA GLN A 492 -15.53 26.45 15.88
C GLN A 492 -15.38 27.79 15.16
N ALA A 493 -15.57 27.80 13.84
CA ALA A 493 -15.49 29.00 13.03
C ALA A 493 -16.34 28.88 11.76
N ASP A 494 -16.75 29.99 11.19
CA ASP A 494 -17.53 30.05 9.94
C ASP A 494 -16.78 30.79 8.84
N GLY A 495 -17.04 30.45 7.59
CA GLY A 495 -16.48 31.10 6.41
C GLY A 495 -15.47 30.22 5.66
N PRO A 496 -15.14 30.58 4.41
CA PRO A 496 -14.39 29.72 3.50
C PRO A 496 -12.90 29.59 3.87
N VAL A 497 -12.35 30.55 4.61
CA VAL A 497 -10.94 30.58 4.99
C VAL A 497 -10.82 30.87 6.47
N GLN A 498 -10.02 30.09 7.18
CA GLN A 498 -9.78 30.24 8.62
C GLN A 498 -8.30 30.07 8.96
N LYS A 499 -7.90 30.55 10.14
CA LYS A 499 -6.58 30.29 10.72
C LYS A 499 -6.76 29.71 12.10
N ILE A 500 -6.03 28.64 12.39
CA ILE A 500 -6.07 27.96 13.69
C ILE A 500 -4.66 27.89 14.27
N GLU A 501 -4.60 27.89 15.60
CA GLU A 501 -3.39 27.64 16.38
C GLU A 501 -3.69 26.48 17.34
N LEU A 502 -2.86 25.43 17.27
CA LEU A 502 -3.03 24.23 18.09
C LEU A 502 -2.18 24.39 19.36
N PRO A 503 -2.78 24.45 20.55
CA PRO A 503 -2.08 24.82 21.78
C PRO A 503 -1.20 23.70 22.35
N ALA A 504 -1.43 22.44 21.95
CA ALA A 504 -0.73 21.29 22.53
C ALA A 504 -0.46 20.20 21.49
N PRO A 505 0.65 19.44 21.65
CA PRO A 505 0.92 18.26 20.84
C PRO A 505 -0.21 17.23 20.87
N GLY A 506 -0.31 16.43 19.82
CA GLY A 506 -1.29 15.36 19.68
C GLY A 506 -1.94 15.33 18.31
N ARG A 507 -2.91 14.43 18.16
CA ARG A 507 -3.68 14.26 16.93
C ARG A 507 -4.98 15.06 17.01
N TRP A 508 -5.05 16.12 16.23
CA TRP A 508 -6.21 17.00 16.13
C TRP A 508 -7.04 16.64 14.90
N GLN A 509 -8.36 16.83 14.99
CA GLN A 509 -9.25 16.64 13.84
C GLN A 509 -9.84 17.98 13.42
N VAL A 510 -9.79 18.27 12.13
CA VAL A 510 -10.44 19.43 11.54
C VAL A 510 -11.57 18.94 10.66
N VAL A 511 -12.79 19.26 11.05
CA VAL A 511 -14.01 18.91 10.34
C VAL A 511 -14.53 20.15 9.62
N LEU A 512 -14.74 20.03 8.31
CA LEU A 512 -15.47 21.01 7.49
C LEU A 512 -16.86 20.46 7.24
N GLN A 513 -17.89 21.23 7.60
CA GLN A 513 -19.28 21.01 7.21
C GLN A 513 -19.72 22.14 6.28
N ALA A 514 -20.52 21.81 5.28
CA ALA A 514 -21.01 22.76 4.29
C ALA A 514 -22.47 22.51 3.95
N GLY A 515 -23.26 23.58 3.83
CA GLY A 515 -24.64 23.54 3.34
C GLY A 515 -25.40 24.84 3.61
N PRO A 516 -26.55 25.07 2.95
CA PRO A 516 -27.33 26.30 3.07
C PRO A 516 -28.09 26.43 4.40
N SER A 517 -28.47 25.31 5.03
CA SER A 517 -29.21 25.28 6.30
C SER A 517 -28.94 24.04 7.17
N GLY A 518 -27.88 23.28 6.86
CA GLY A 518 -27.53 22.00 7.49
C GLY A 518 -26.29 21.37 6.87
N ILE A 519 -26.00 20.11 7.19
CA ILE A 519 -24.85 19.37 6.64
C ILE A 519 -25.25 18.77 5.28
N GLU A 520 -24.90 19.45 4.20
CA GLU A 520 -25.05 18.95 2.82
C GLU A 520 -23.80 18.18 2.38
N ALA A 521 -22.62 18.69 2.74
CA ALA A 521 -21.35 18.03 2.56
C ALA A 521 -20.47 18.18 3.81
N GLN A 522 -19.65 17.20 4.11
CA GLN A 522 -18.69 17.25 5.21
C GLN A 522 -17.42 16.48 4.84
N THR A 523 -16.28 16.94 5.33
CA THR A 523 -15.01 16.23 5.21
C THR A 523 -14.17 16.48 6.46
N MET A 524 -13.13 15.67 6.67
CA MET A 524 -12.27 15.76 7.83
C MET A 524 -10.81 15.55 7.42
N ALA A 525 -9.90 16.29 8.06
CA ALA A 525 -8.48 16.04 8.03
C ALA A 525 -7.95 15.81 9.44
N GLU A 526 -6.91 15.00 9.57
CA GLU A 526 -6.13 14.90 10.81
C GLU A 526 -4.85 15.74 10.72
N ILE A 527 -4.54 16.45 11.80
CA ILE A 527 -3.26 17.14 12.00
C ILE A 527 -2.54 16.43 13.14
N LEU A 528 -1.38 15.85 12.86
CA LEU A 528 -0.47 15.42 13.91
C LEU A 528 0.47 16.58 14.24
N LEU A 529 0.32 17.16 15.43
CA LEU A 529 1.31 18.05 16.00
C LEU A 529 2.27 17.21 16.86
N PRO A 530 3.49 16.90 16.39
CA PRO A 530 4.39 16.01 17.10
C PRO A 530 4.81 16.60 18.44
N THR A 531 4.97 15.75 19.45
CA THR A 531 5.65 16.13 20.68
C THR A 531 7.16 16.23 20.41
N PRO A 532 7.85 17.28 20.90
CA PRO A 532 9.30 17.33 20.83
C PRO A 532 9.96 16.31 21.77
N GLU A 533 9.22 15.72 22.73
CA GLU A 533 9.77 14.82 23.73
C GLU A 533 9.69 13.35 23.28
N ILE A 534 10.86 12.69 23.22
CA ILE A 534 11.02 11.29 22.80
C ILE A 534 11.05 10.34 24.00
N LEU A 535 11.72 10.75 25.06
CA LEU A 535 11.95 9.95 26.26
C LEU A 535 12.04 10.87 27.48
N ARG A 536 11.39 10.49 28.58
CA ARG A 536 11.45 11.20 29.86
C ARG A 536 11.39 10.21 31.02
N LEU A 537 12.25 10.38 32.02
CA LEU A 537 12.07 9.76 33.34
C LEU A 537 11.36 10.75 34.27
N ASP A 538 10.15 10.42 34.70
CA ASP A 538 9.27 11.31 35.47
C ASP A 538 8.68 10.58 36.68
N ALA A 539 8.98 11.07 37.89
CA ALA A 539 8.47 10.53 39.16
C ALA A 539 8.62 9.00 39.30
N GLY A 540 9.69 8.43 38.75
CA GLY A 540 9.95 6.99 38.78
C GLY A 540 9.28 6.17 37.68
N ARG A 541 8.72 6.83 36.67
CA ARG A 541 8.17 6.19 35.47
C ARG A 541 8.95 6.64 34.25
N LEU A 542 9.41 5.69 33.44
CA LEU A 542 10.04 6.00 32.18
C LEU A 542 8.95 6.09 31.10
N LEU A 543 8.79 7.27 30.51
CA LEU A 543 7.85 7.55 29.45
C LEU A 543 8.60 7.65 28.13
N ALA A 544 8.15 6.96 27.10
CA ALA A 544 8.69 7.09 25.74
C ALA A 544 7.59 7.31 24.71
N LEU A 545 7.95 7.99 23.62
CA LEU A 545 7.05 8.24 22.51
C LEU A 545 6.59 6.90 21.91
N ARG A 546 5.29 6.63 21.93
CA ARG A 546 4.67 5.49 21.24
C ARG A 546 3.50 5.99 20.41
N GLY A 547 3.59 5.85 19.09
CA GLY A 547 2.71 6.55 18.16
C GLY A 547 2.88 8.05 18.30
N ASP A 548 1.82 8.74 18.76
CA ASP A 548 1.73 10.20 18.77
C ASP A 548 1.84 10.81 20.19
N SER A 549 2.07 10.00 21.23
CA SER A 549 2.13 10.46 22.62
C SER A 549 3.18 9.72 23.45
N LEU A 550 3.59 10.34 24.57
CA LEU A 550 4.42 9.68 25.58
C LEU A 550 3.60 8.65 26.35
N GLN A 551 4.11 7.43 26.44
CA GLN A 551 3.51 6.33 27.18
C GLN A 551 4.53 5.70 28.11
N GLU A 552 4.09 5.26 29.28
CA GLU A 552 4.92 4.54 30.24
C GLU A 552 5.44 3.24 29.65
N ILE A 553 6.73 2.94 29.88
CA ILE A 553 7.34 1.66 29.57
C ILE A 553 7.25 0.79 30.84
N PRO A 554 6.52 -0.34 30.81
CA PRO A 554 6.41 -1.22 31.97
C PRO A 554 7.73 -1.96 32.23
N ASP A 555 7.86 -2.51 33.44
CA ASP A 555 8.92 -3.45 33.84
C ASP A 555 10.36 -2.90 33.71
N MET A 556 10.51 -1.58 33.82
CA MET A 556 11.81 -0.92 33.83
C MET A 556 12.42 -1.01 35.25
N PRO A 557 13.75 -1.23 35.40
CA PRO A 557 14.44 -1.32 36.70
C PRO A 557 14.66 0.08 37.30
N VAL A 558 13.55 0.80 37.47
CA VAL A 558 13.53 2.03 38.23
C VAL A 558 13.54 1.68 39.70
N ILE A 559 14.54 2.17 40.41
CA ILE A 559 14.70 2.01 41.85
C ILE A 559 14.45 3.34 42.55
N ARG A 560 14.07 3.27 43.82
CA ARG A 560 14.20 4.42 44.73
C ARG A 560 15.51 4.30 45.48
N LEU A 561 16.31 5.35 45.42
CA LEU A 561 17.53 5.47 46.21
C LEU A 561 17.19 5.78 47.68
N PRO A 562 18.15 5.62 48.61
CA PRO A 562 17.92 5.91 50.03
C PRO A 562 17.45 7.34 50.33
N ASP A 563 17.78 8.29 49.46
CA ASP A 563 17.33 9.69 49.54
C ASP A 563 15.93 9.92 48.93
N GLY A 564 15.25 8.85 48.51
CA GLY A 564 13.92 8.89 47.90
C GLY A 564 13.91 9.18 46.40
N THR A 565 15.07 9.49 45.80
CA THR A 565 15.19 9.84 44.37
C THR A 565 14.86 8.63 43.50
N PRO A 566 13.91 8.76 42.55
CA PRO A 566 13.71 7.73 41.53
C PRO A 566 14.87 7.73 40.53
N ALA A 567 15.44 6.57 40.26
CA ALA A 567 16.55 6.44 39.32
C ALA A 567 16.46 5.13 38.53
N LEU A 568 16.82 5.18 37.25
CA LEU A 568 16.97 4.01 36.41
C LEU A 568 18.33 3.37 36.66
N ARG A 569 18.37 2.10 37.09
CA ARG A 569 19.64 1.36 37.21
C ARG A 569 20.12 0.95 35.81
N LEU A 570 21.42 1.12 35.52
CA LEU A 570 22.08 0.59 34.33
C LEU A 570 23.10 -0.50 34.70
N GLY A 571 23.29 -1.46 33.78
CA GLY A 571 24.26 -2.54 33.85
C GLY A 571 24.50 -3.13 32.46
N ASP A 572 25.31 -4.20 32.33
CA ASP A 572 25.78 -4.70 31.03
C ASP A 572 24.68 -5.14 30.06
N ASP A 573 23.48 -5.45 30.54
CA ASP A 573 22.30 -5.59 29.70
C ASP A 573 21.64 -4.22 29.47
N PRO A 574 21.33 -3.84 28.21
CA PRO A 574 20.61 -2.61 27.94
C PRO A 574 19.25 -2.67 28.61
N VAL A 575 19.02 -1.71 29.48
CA VAL A 575 17.86 -1.67 30.36
C VAL A 575 16.58 -1.32 29.61
N VAL A 576 16.73 -0.54 28.54
CA VAL A 576 15.62 -0.10 27.70
C VAL A 576 16.06 -0.13 26.26
N ARG A 577 15.26 -0.76 25.40
CA ARG A 577 15.36 -0.63 23.95
C ARG A 577 14.04 -0.09 23.44
N LEU A 578 14.05 1.17 23.02
CA LEU A 578 12.88 1.76 22.38
C LEU A 578 12.66 1.08 21.02
N PRO A 579 11.41 0.80 20.63
CA PRO A 579 11.14 0.33 19.29
C PRO A 579 11.58 1.38 18.27
N VAL A 580 11.99 0.93 17.08
CA VAL A 580 12.42 1.79 15.96
C VAL A 580 11.44 2.95 15.74
N ALA A 581 10.14 2.63 15.78
CA ALA A 581 8.99 3.51 15.80
C ALA A 581 9.13 4.75 16.69
N ALA A 582 9.38 4.53 17.98
CA ALA A 582 9.48 5.55 19.02
C ALA A 582 10.62 6.54 18.76
N THR A 583 11.62 6.08 18.00
CA THR A 583 12.81 6.88 17.69
C THR A 583 12.72 7.62 16.38
N LEU A 584 11.64 7.48 15.60
CA LEU A 584 11.53 8.08 14.26
C LEU A 584 11.77 9.59 14.28
N GLY A 585 11.25 10.33 15.27
CA GLY A 585 11.52 11.77 15.41
C GLY A 585 12.98 12.11 15.72
N LEU A 586 13.70 11.19 16.37
CA LEU A 586 15.15 11.28 16.61
C LEU A 586 15.95 10.95 15.33
N ARG A 587 15.40 10.14 14.43
CA ARG A 587 15.99 9.85 13.12
C ARG A 587 15.79 11.08 12.25
N GLN A 588 16.87 11.69 11.80
CA GLN A 588 16.80 12.92 11.01
C GLN A 588 16.30 14.14 11.80
N ALA A 589 16.40 14.10 13.13
CA ALA A 589 16.21 15.28 13.96
C ALA A 589 17.11 16.41 13.45
N ARG A 590 16.52 17.60 13.30
CA ARG A 590 17.25 18.83 13.02
C ARG A 590 17.94 19.27 14.30
N ASP A 591 17.20 19.29 15.40
CA ASP A 591 17.70 19.76 16.68
C ASP A 591 17.58 18.66 17.73
N LEU A 592 18.56 18.53 18.62
CA LEU A 592 18.62 17.52 19.67
C LEU A 592 18.99 18.14 21.00
N ALA A 593 18.29 17.73 22.07
CA ALA A 593 18.66 17.99 23.44
C ALA A 593 18.55 16.70 24.24
N ILE A 594 19.65 16.32 24.89
CA ILE A 594 19.68 15.24 25.86
C ILE A 594 20.14 15.83 27.16
N ASP A 595 19.36 15.58 28.21
CA ASP A 595 19.65 15.97 29.57
C ASP A 595 19.52 14.74 30.45
N LEU A 596 20.51 14.49 31.31
CA LEU A 596 20.44 13.43 32.30
C LEU A 596 21.32 13.75 33.50
N ARG A 597 21.03 13.09 34.62
CA ARG A 597 21.96 12.95 35.73
C ARG A 597 22.42 11.52 35.82
N LEU A 598 23.69 11.34 36.17
CA LEU A 598 24.29 10.04 36.39
C LEU A 598 24.98 9.98 37.75
N ARG A 599 24.96 8.81 38.37
CA ARG A 599 25.80 8.45 39.51
C ARG A 599 26.37 7.07 39.27
N ALA A 600 27.68 6.99 39.09
CA ALA A 600 28.38 5.76 38.78
C ALA A 600 28.50 4.83 40.00
N GLY A 601 28.75 3.56 39.74
CA GLY A 601 29.50 2.71 40.68
C GLY A 601 30.90 3.27 40.91
N ALA A 602 31.52 2.98 42.05
CA ALA A 602 32.84 3.52 42.35
C ALA A 602 33.91 2.87 41.47
N GLY A 603 34.73 3.70 40.81
CA GLY A 603 35.92 3.27 40.06
C GLY A 603 35.74 3.18 38.54
N PRO A 604 36.84 2.97 37.79
CA PRO A 604 36.87 3.04 36.34
C PRO A 604 36.02 1.97 35.65
N ASP A 605 35.74 0.85 36.33
CA ASP A 605 34.88 -0.23 35.83
C ASP A 605 33.40 0.20 35.68
N ALA A 606 33.04 1.35 36.23
CA ALA A 606 31.72 1.93 36.03
C ALA A 606 31.56 2.71 34.72
N ALA A 607 32.66 2.94 33.98
CA ALA A 607 32.64 3.55 32.66
C ALA A 607 31.86 2.70 31.65
N GLY A 608 31.25 3.36 30.67
CA GLY A 608 30.49 2.66 29.63
C GLY A 608 29.44 3.55 28.95
N THR A 609 28.65 2.92 28.09
CA THR A 609 27.59 3.60 27.33
C THR A 609 26.40 3.94 28.22
N LEU A 610 25.99 5.20 28.22
CA LEU A 610 24.77 5.69 28.91
C LEU A 610 23.55 5.47 28.01
N LEU A 611 23.65 5.88 26.75
CA LEU A 611 22.63 5.68 25.73
C LEU A 611 23.23 5.65 24.33
N GLY A 612 22.56 4.98 23.40
CA GLY A 612 23.02 4.86 22.02
C GLY A 612 21.92 4.55 21.01
N LEU A 613 22.03 5.17 19.84
CA LEU A 613 21.24 4.89 18.64
C LEU A 613 22.22 4.55 17.51
N ARG A 614 22.24 3.28 17.11
CA ARG A 614 23.26 2.76 16.17
C ARG A 614 23.31 3.56 14.86
N GLY A 615 24.52 4.03 14.53
CA GLY A 615 24.80 4.77 13.30
C GLY A 615 24.38 6.24 13.35
N SER A 616 23.92 6.73 14.50
CA SER A 616 23.45 8.11 14.66
C SER A 616 24.00 8.80 15.90
N LEU A 617 23.95 8.16 17.06
CA LEU A 617 24.24 8.79 18.35
C LEU A 617 24.82 7.80 19.35
N ALA A 618 25.81 8.22 20.13
CA ALA A 618 26.22 7.55 21.36
C ALA A 618 26.61 8.59 22.42
N LEU A 619 26.31 8.31 23.68
CA LEU A 619 26.75 9.09 24.84
C LEU A 619 27.27 8.12 25.90
N ALA A 620 28.48 8.36 26.39
CA ALA A 620 29.20 7.43 27.27
C ALA A 620 30.06 8.18 28.31
N VAL A 621 30.43 7.46 29.37
CA VAL A 621 31.51 7.84 30.28
C VAL A 621 32.73 6.99 29.94
N THR A 622 33.89 7.61 29.76
CA THR A 622 35.16 6.92 29.46
C THR A 622 35.82 6.38 30.75
N PRO A 623 36.76 5.42 30.64
CA PRO A 623 37.55 4.94 31.79
C PRO A 623 38.35 6.05 32.49
N THR A 624 38.66 7.15 31.80
CA THR A 624 39.32 8.33 32.40
C THR A 624 38.35 9.24 33.15
N GLY A 625 37.06 8.91 33.20
CA GLY A 625 36.02 9.71 33.84
C GLY A 625 35.65 10.97 33.05
N SER A 626 35.75 10.93 31.72
CA SER A 626 35.24 11.98 30.83
C SER A 626 33.87 11.58 30.26
N ALA A 627 32.99 12.55 30.05
CA ALA A 627 31.84 12.37 29.17
C ALA A 627 32.28 12.45 27.71
N GLU A 628 31.78 11.54 26.88
CA GLU A 628 32.00 11.48 25.44
C GLU A 628 30.66 11.32 24.70
N ALA A 629 30.46 12.15 23.68
CA ALA A 629 29.32 12.07 22.78
C ALA A 629 29.79 11.90 21.33
N THR A 630 29.10 11.06 20.58
CA THR A 630 29.31 10.86 19.13
C THR A 630 27.99 11.12 18.41
N LEU A 631 27.99 12.03 17.43
CA LEU A 631 26.86 12.31 16.52
C LEU A 631 27.26 12.05 15.07
N HIS A 632 26.45 11.31 14.33
CA HIS A 632 26.55 11.25 12.87
C HIS A 632 25.56 12.25 12.26
N LEU A 633 26.05 13.09 11.34
CA LEU A 633 25.24 14.06 10.62
C LEU A 633 25.04 13.61 9.17
N ALA A 634 23.87 13.87 8.60
CA ALA A 634 23.54 13.48 7.24
C ALA A 634 24.48 14.15 6.23
N GLY A 635 25.08 13.37 5.33
CA GLY A 635 26.02 13.87 4.33
C GLY A 635 27.45 14.11 4.85
N VAL A 636 27.70 13.91 6.14
CA VAL A 636 29.03 14.04 6.73
C VAL A 636 29.67 12.65 6.91
N LYS A 637 30.85 12.44 6.32
CA LYS A 637 31.53 11.13 6.32
C LYS A 637 32.03 10.72 7.70
N GLN A 638 32.54 11.68 8.48
CA GLN A 638 33.08 11.43 9.82
C GLN A 638 32.09 11.87 10.88
N PRO A 639 31.92 11.13 11.98
CA PRO A 639 31.09 11.57 13.09
C PRO A 639 31.70 12.78 13.80
N VAL A 640 30.83 13.60 14.37
CA VAL A 640 31.18 14.65 15.33
C VAL A 640 31.38 13.99 16.69
N VAL A 641 32.59 14.09 17.25
CA VAL A 641 32.94 13.50 18.55
C VAL A 641 33.29 14.62 19.53
N LEU A 642 32.57 14.70 20.64
CA LEU A 642 32.80 15.66 21.73
C LEU A 642 33.30 14.91 22.96
N ARG A 643 34.34 15.41 23.61
CA ARG A 643 34.86 14.81 24.84
C ARG A 643 35.23 15.91 25.83
N SER A 644 34.65 15.83 27.03
CA SER A 644 35.00 16.68 28.17
C SER A 644 36.40 16.37 28.70
N ARG A 645 36.93 17.25 29.55
CA ARG A 645 38.16 16.96 30.31
C ARG A 645 37.96 15.74 31.23
N PRO A 646 39.03 15.12 31.77
CA PRO A 646 38.90 14.07 32.78
C PRO A 646 38.36 14.67 34.09
N LEU A 647 37.05 14.55 34.30
CA LEU A 647 36.36 15.14 35.46
C LEU A 647 36.13 14.12 36.58
N GLY A 648 36.45 12.84 36.36
CA GLY A 648 36.27 11.79 37.35
C GLY A 648 34.80 11.43 37.55
N LEU A 649 34.01 11.37 36.47
CA LEU A 649 32.55 11.09 36.50
C LEU A 649 32.14 9.74 37.10
N HIS A 650 33.11 8.93 37.54
CA HIS A 650 32.91 7.65 38.22
C HIS A 650 33.30 7.69 39.72
N ASP A 651 33.20 8.86 40.35
CA ASP A 651 33.52 9.10 41.77
C ASP A 651 32.38 8.73 42.75
N GLY A 652 31.26 8.23 42.24
CA GLY A 652 30.07 7.88 43.03
C GLY A 652 29.21 9.08 43.42
N ARG A 653 29.49 10.29 42.93
CA ARG A 653 28.65 11.49 43.08
C ARG A 653 27.71 11.68 41.90
N TRP A 654 26.71 12.53 42.10
CA TRP A 654 25.79 12.93 41.04
C TRP A 654 26.46 13.96 40.13
N HIS A 655 26.44 13.68 38.83
CA HIS A 655 26.82 14.62 37.78
C HIS A 655 25.67 14.82 36.81
N ARG A 656 25.58 16.01 36.21
CA ARG A 656 24.63 16.33 35.14
C ARG A 656 25.36 16.35 33.81
N ILE A 657 24.78 15.71 32.78
CA ILE A 657 25.29 15.72 31.42
C ILE A 657 24.23 16.30 30.49
N GLY A 658 24.66 17.27 29.67
CA GLY A 658 23.86 17.87 28.63
C GLY A 658 24.51 17.69 27.26
N LEU A 659 23.75 17.28 26.25
CA LEU A 659 24.18 17.27 24.85
C LEU A 659 23.19 18.11 24.04
N ARG A 660 23.69 19.00 23.17
CA ARG A 660 22.89 19.84 22.28
C ARG A 660 23.40 19.73 20.84
N HIS A 661 22.48 19.77 19.88
CA HIS A 661 22.76 19.94 18.45
C HIS A 661 21.71 20.88 17.86
N ASP A 662 22.16 21.88 17.12
CA ASP A 662 21.32 22.81 16.34
C ASP A 662 21.67 22.67 14.85
N ALA A 663 20.72 22.17 14.04
CA ALA A 663 21.00 21.94 12.62
C ALA A 663 21.20 23.23 11.83
N ALA A 664 20.59 24.34 12.26
CA ALA A 664 20.62 25.59 11.52
C ALA A 664 22.00 26.24 11.55
N SER A 665 22.58 26.36 12.75
CA SER A 665 23.95 26.84 12.92
C SER A 665 24.99 25.74 12.67
N GLY A 666 24.66 24.46 12.86
CA GLY A 666 25.61 23.34 12.86
C GLY A 666 26.35 23.17 14.20
N GLU A 667 25.90 23.84 15.26
CA GLU A 667 26.53 23.80 16.57
C GLU A 667 26.21 22.50 17.33
N VAL A 668 27.25 21.90 17.94
CA VAL A 668 27.11 20.76 18.86
C VAL A 668 27.82 21.08 20.18
N LEU A 669 27.11 20.92 21.31
CA LEU A 669 27.61 21.26 22.65
C LEU A 669 27.54 20.06 23.60
N LEU A 670 28.58 19.88 24.40
CA LEU A 670 28.63 18.95 25.52
C LEU A 670 28.82 19.75 26.82
N LEU A 671 27.87 19.58 27.74
CA LEU A 671 27.87 20.21 29.06
C LEU A 671 28.03 19.14 30.15
N VAL A 672 28.79 19.48 31.18
CA VAL A 672 28.91 18.68 32.41
C VAL A 672 28.72 19.61 33.61
N ASP A 673 27.82 19.25 34.52
CA ASP A 673 27.48 20.03 35.71
C ASP A 673 27.14 21.50 35.37
N ASP A 674 26.29 21.66 34.34
CA ASP A 674 25.83 22.94 33.78
C ASP A 674 26.95 23.85 33.24
N ARG A 675 28.17 23.31 33.05
CA ARG A 675 29.30 24.00 32.42
C ARG A 675 29.55 23.46 31.01
N LEU A 676 29.77 24.37 30.06
CA LEU A 676 30.17 24.00 28.71
C LEU A 676 31.60 23.43 28.72
N GLU A 677 31.74 22.15 28.39
CA GLU A 677 33.04 21.45 28.34
C GLU A 677 33.57 21.34 26.91
N THR A 678 32.71 21.21 25.92
CA THR A 678 33.13 21.12 24.52
C THR A 678 32.08 21.75 23.61
N ARG A 679 32.56 22.53 22.64
CA ARG A 679 31.76 23.11 21.54
C ARG A 679 32.42 22.74 20.23
N ILE A 680 31.65 22.19 19.29
CA ILE A 680 32.10 21.91 17.93
C ILE A 680 31.16 22.61 16.95
N GLN A 681 31.77 23.28 15.98
CA GLN A 681 31.08 23.82 14.81
C GLN A 681 31.12 22.77 13.70
N ALA A 682 30.03 22.04 13.51
CA ALA A 682 29.89 21.06 12.43
C ALA A 682 29.24 21.70 11.19
N ALA A 683 29.14 20.92 10.12
CA ALA A 683 28.35 21.32 8.96
C ALA A 683 26.87 21.41 9.35
N PRO A 684 26.15 22.50 8.98
CA PRO A 684 24.71 22.59 9.17
C PRO A 684 24.01 21.38 8.57
N GLY A 685 23.12 20.75 9.35
CA GLY A 685 22.53 19.50 8.92
C GLY A 685 21.84 18.75 10.04
N ARG A 686 20.89 17.91 9.63
CA ARG A 686 20.18 16.99 10.50
C ARG A 686 21.04 15.77 10.86
N MET A 687 20.64 15.05 11.90
CA MET A 687 21.23 13.76 12.24
C MET A 687 21.13 12.76 11.08
N ALA A 688 22.15 11.92 10.93
CA ALA A 688 22.15 10.83 9.95
C ALA A 688 21.03 9.82 10.26
N PRO A 689 20.39 9.23 9.24
CA PRO A 689 19.42 8.16 9.47
C PRO A 689 20.13 6.95 10.10
N PRO A 690 19.60 6.37 11.20
CA PRO A 690 20.24 5.25 11.87
C PRO A 690 20.08 3.94 11.09
N GLY A 691 20.71 2.89 11.63
CA GLY A 691 20.46 1.51 11.24
C GLY A 691 19.06 0.98 11.65
N ARG A 692 18.91 -0.34 11.61
CA ARG A 692 17.64 -1.04 11.91
C ARG A 692 17.27 -1.08 13.40
N ASP A 693 18.11 -0.55 14.29
CA ASP A 693 17.94 -0.62 15.74
C ASP A 693 17.32 0.66 16.31
N GLY A 694 16.59 0.56 17.42
CA GLY A 694 16.09 1.72 18.18
C GLY A 694 17.11 2.28 19.18
N LEU A 695 16.69 3.27 19.97
CA LEU A 695 17.49 3.90 21.01
C LEU A 695 17.60 2.94 22.19
N SER A 696 18.81 2.75 22.69
CA SER A 696 19.08 1.96 23.89
C SER A 696 19.56 2.84 25.03
N LEU A 697 19.13 2.53 26.25
CA LEU A 697 19.77 2.98 27.49
C LEU A 697 20.70 1.87 27.96
N GLY A 698 22.00 2.16 28.06
CA GLY A 698 23.06 1.16 28.11
C GLY A 698 23.57 0.74 26.73
N HIS A 699 24.55 -0.16 26.70
CA HIS A 699 25.19 -0.63 25.49
C HIS A 699 24.23 -1.50 24.66
N PRO A 700 24.02 -1.23 23.37
CA PRO A 700 22.98 -1.93 22.61
C PRO A 700 23.33 -3.41 22.31
N HIS A 701 24.62 -3.73 22.13
CA HIS A 701 25.10 -5.07 21.72
C HIS A 701 26.41 -5.45 22.45
N ARG A 702 27.57 -5.49 21.75
CA ARG A 702 28.90 -5.83 22.29
C ARG A 702 29.67 -4.61 22.81
N GLY A 703 29.89 -4.54 24.12
CA GLY A 703 30.58 -3.45 24.82
C GLY A 703 30.08 -3.35 26.26
N HIS A 704 30.59 -2.40 27.03
CA HIS A 704 30.19 -2.20 28.43
C HIS A 704 29.16 -1.09 28.53
N SER A 705 28.05 -1.37 29.22
CA SER A 705 27.13 -0.32 29.66
C SER A 705 27.75 0.42 30.84
N PHE A 706 27.33 1.67 31.02
CA PHE A 706 27.63 2.41 32.24
C PHE A 706 27.06 1.66 33.45
N GLN A 707 27.89 1.43 34.48
CA GLN A 707 27.44 0.78 35.71
C GLN A 707 27.06 1.87 36.72
N GLY A 708 25.77 2.00 37.00
CA GLY A 708 25.30 3.04 37.91
C GLY A 708 23.81 3.31 37.80
N VAL A 709 23.42 4.55 38.10
CA VAL A 709 22.03 4.98 38.05
C VAL A 709 21.89 6.29 37.28
N LEU A 710 20.79 6.43 36.55
CA LEU A 710 20.38 7.65 35.87
C LEU A 710 19.14 8.25 36.50
N SER A 711 19.10 9.57 36.64
CA SER A 711 17.90 10.33 37.00
C SER A 711 17.73 11.52 36.05
N ASP A 712 16.57 12.19 36.11
CA ASP A 712 16.27 13.40 35.33
C ASP A 712 16.55 13.27 33.82
N LEU A 713 16.38 12.06 33.26
CA LEU A 713 16.62 11.78 31.85
C LEU A 713 15.52 12.41 30.98
N SER A 714 15.89 13.23 30.01
CA SER A 714 15.03 13.75 28.95
C SER A 714 15.76 13.72 27.61
N VAL A 715 15.06 13.27 26.56
CA VAL A 715 15.51 13.32 25.17
C VAL A 715 14.46 14.08 24.37
N ARG A 716 14.84 15.22 23.81
CA ARG A 716 13.97 16.11 23.04
C ARG A 716 14.54 16.42 21.67
N VAL A 717 13.66 16.64 20.69
CA VAL A 717 14.00 16.94 19.30
C VAL A 717 13.12 18.05 18.73
N ASN A 718 13.68 18.88 17.84
CA ASN A 718 12.96 19.87 17.02
C ASN A 718 11.98 20.80 17.79
N GLY A 719 12.21 21.08 19.08
CA GLY A 719 11.36 21.99 19.85
C GLY A 719 11.76 23.46 19.66
N ALA A 720 11.01 24.39 20.28
CA ALA A 720 11.40 25.80 20.31
C ALA A 720 12.49 26.06 21.36
N GLY A 721 13.44 26.97 21.08
CA GLY A 721 14.42 27.46 22.07
C GLY A 721 15.73 26.67 22.20
N PHE A 722 16.21 26.03 21.13
CA PHE A 722 17.52 25.33 21.14
C PHE A 722 18.72 26.26 20.97
N ALA A 723 18.49 27.50 20.54
CA ALA A 723 19.51 28.54 20.49
C ALA A 723 19.74 29.10 21.91
N ALA A 724 20.81 28.62 22.54
CA ALA A 724 21.53 29.16 23.69
C ALA A 724 20.71 30.00 24.70
N ASP A 725 20.44 29.41 25.88
CA ASP A 725 20.65 30.11 27.15
C ASP A 725 22.04 29.72 27.68
#